data_AF-A0A2M7G5N5-F1
#
_entry.id   AF-A0A2M7G5N5-F1
#
_cell.length_a   1.000
_cell.length_b   1.000
_cell.length_c   1.000
_cell.angle_alpha   90.00
_cell.angle_beta   90.00
_cell.angle_gamma   90.00
#
_symmetry.space_group_name_H-M   'P 1'
#
loop_
_entity.id
_entity.type
_entity.pdbx_description
1 polymer ?
#
loop_
_entity_poly.entity_id
_entity_poly.type
_entity_poly.pdbx_seq_one_letter_code
_entity_poly.pdbx_strand_id
1 'polypeptide(L)'
;MITIQELKALRGPNRHSRHPAIFMVVDIAGYELTPSDKLPGFNARLLALIPSLQMHGCSIGGPGGFVQRLSQGTWAGHIIEHIAIELQCLAGMEVAYGKTLDTEQTGIYLVVFKYLVESVGLKAAQSAVALFEALAEDRPFDLDQAVAELKILREDNMLGPTTWSIVEEAQSRGIPCIRLNQDSHIQLGYGAYQKRIQASITSQTSAIAVETADGKSDVKAYLKNAGIPVPKGQIVTSEAEALAVFEEISAAVVVKPDVGNHGNGSTINISDREQLIKAFHEAQAYHHEVIVEEYVNGGDYRFLVIAGKFVASATREPAHVVGDGQSTIAALIQGVNADPRRGFGHEKVLTQIEVNSMTARLLALRGLSLADCPAPGEKIYLKATANLSQGGTATDVTDEVHPEIRLMAERTAQIIGLDCVGIDALARDISLPLHQSGLKVVEVNAAPGFRMHLEPTHGTSRNVAKPLVDMLFPQGYTQVPVVAITGTNGKTTTAKLITHALKYAGKKVGLACTTGIAIDGNFVLSGDYSGPEGAGIVVREPSVDHIVLEVARGGIIRRGLGVDEVDVGVLLNIGSDHMGTDWIETQTDLALVKSTVIEVVKKEGTAVLNADDPITMSVAERARGKIILFSLNVHNPLLAEHISKGGTVVTVEQRNVLIRKQGLDIPVCSLEEIPISFGGIVDFNISNALAAIAALQGLNLPLEQIRNGIMTFYPSANQNPGRMNLFDFQTYKVLVDYCHNADSATALQGLLPRLAQGQKIGLCHGTGSRTDQQIIAYGKALAPLYDRVILTDFDPRQRPEGQTPELVREGLLLGGLAETQIEIVPVAEALNQLFAQAQKGDLLVINPNKLEPIMSQIMERYRQVIAGI
;
A
#
# COMPACT_ATOMS: atom_id res chain seq x y z
N MET A 1 -4.68 -5.87 35.50
CA MET A 1 -5.10 -5.13 34.30
C MET A 1 -4.32 -5.66 33.12
N ILE A 2 -4.99 -5.77 31.98
CA ILE A 2 -4.45 -6.19 30.70
C ILE A 2 -3.46 -5.14 30.22
N THR A 3 -2.30 -5.56 29.73
CA THR A 3 -1.29 -4.65 29.20
C THR A 3 -1.03 -4.96 27.73
N ILE A 4 -1.10 -3.92 26.88
CA ILE A 4 -0.68 -4.02 25.48
C ILE A 4 0.83 -3.80 25.44
N GLN A 5 1.60 -4.86 25.20
CA GLN A 5 3.06 -4.81 25.14
C GLN A 5 3.56 -4.28 23.80
N GLU A 6 2.83 -4.54 22.72
CA GLU A 6 3.14 -4.08 21.37
C GLU A 6 1.83 -3.82 20.61
N LEU A 7 1.77 -2.73 19.85
CA LEU A 7 0.65 -2.41 18.97
C LEU A 7 1.17 -1.77 17.69
N LYS A 8 0.90 -2.37 16.54
CA LYS A 8 1.33 -1.86 15.24
C LYS A 8 0.38 -2.25 14.12
N ALA A 9 0.42 -1.47 13.04
CA ALA A 9 -0.28 -1.78 11.80
C ALA A 9 0.68 -2.46 10.80
N LEU A 10 0.26 -3.61 10.29
CA LEU A 10 0.87 -4.28 9.14
C LEU A 10 0.15 -3.76 7.89
N ARG A 11 0.89 -3.14 6.96
CA ARG A 11 0.35 -2.37 5.82
C ARG A 11 0.26 -3.16 4.52
N GLY A 12 0.37 -4.48 4.60
CA GLY A 12 0.34 -5.36 3.45
C GLY A 12 0.54 -6.82 3.87
N PRO A 13 0.78 -7.71 2.90
CA PRO A 13 0.99 -9.12 3.16
C PRO A 13 2.08 -9.37 4.19
N ASN A 14 1.79 -10.26 5.12
CA ASN A 14 2.60 -10.60 6.27
C ASN A 14 2.37 -12.07 6.67
N ARG A 15 3.08 -12.55 7.69
CA ARG A 15 3.00 -13.96 8.13
C ARG A 15 1.59 -14.41 8.56
N HIS A 16 0.75 -13.46 8.99
CA HIS A 16 -0.56 -13.75 9.55
C HIS A 16 -1.70 -13.52 8.56
N SER A 17 -1.53 -12.64 7.58
CA SER A 17 -2.58 -12.25 6.65
C SER A 17 -1.99 -11.73 5.34
N ARG A 18 -2.71 -11.96 4.23
CA ARG A 18 -2.41 -11.31 2.94
C ARG A 18 -2.98 -9.90 2.86
N HIS A 19 -3.80 -9.51 3.82
CA HIS A 19 -4.38 -8.17 3.92
C HIS A 19 -3.70 -7.36 5.03
N PRO A 20 -3.82 -6.03 4.99
CA PRO A 20 -3.46 -5.18 6.12
C PRO A 20 -4.16 -5.64 7.40
N ALA A 21 -3.42 -5.68 8.50
CA ALA A 21 -3.90 -6.14 9.79
C ALA A 21 -3.25 -5.38 10.94
N ILE A 22 -3.98 -5.19 12.03
CA ILE A 22 -3.43 -4.75 13.30
C ILE A 22 -2.80 -5.96 13.96
N PHE A 23 -1.58 -5.79 14.46
CA PHE A 23 -0.87 -6.76 15.28
C PHE A 23 -0.72 -6.20 16.68
N MET A 24 -1.15 -6.99 17.66
CA MET A 24 -1.13 -6.62 19.06
C MET A 24 -0.57 -7.76 19.90
N VAL A 25 0.35 -7.46 20.81
CA VAL A 25 0.81 -8.39 21.85
C VAL A 25 0.12 -7.98 23.15
N VAL A 26 -0.63 -8.90 23.74
CA VAL A 26 -1.43 -8.64 24.94
C VAL A 26 -1.02 -9.58 26.06
N ASP A 27 -0.66 -9.00 27.21
CA ASP A 27 -0.59 -9.71 28.48
C ASP A 27 -1.96 -9.61 29.17
N ILE A 28 -2.66 -10.73 29.28
CA ILE A 28 -4.00 -10.78 29.88
C ILE A 28 -3.97 -10.91 31.40
N ALA A 29 -2.79 -10.95 32.02
CA ALA A 29 -2.57 -10.97 33.46
C ALA A 29 -3.47 -12.00 34.19
N GLY A 30 -4.19 -11.56 35.23
CA GLY A 30 -5.05 -12.43 36.04
C GLY A 30 -6.19 -13.11 35.26
N TYR A 31 -6.53 -12.63 34.06
CA TYR A 31 -7.58 -13.21 33.21
C TYR A 31 -7.18 -14.54 32.56
N GLU A 32 -5.90 -14.94 32.66
CA GLU A 32 -5.45 -16.28 32.26
C GLU A 32 -6.12 -17.38 33.10
N LEU A 33 -6.40 -17.10 34.37
CA LEU A 33 -7.01 -18.06 35.29
C LEU A 33 -8.55 -17.99 35.29
N THR A 34 -9.11 -16.93 34.70
CA THR A 34 -10.55 -16.62 34.66
C THR A 34 -11.03 -16.44 33.21
N PRO A 35 -11.09 -17.52 32.41
CA PRO A 35 -11.73 -17.49 31.10
C PRO A 35 -13.22 -17.07 31.18
N SER A 36 -13.81 -16.75 30.04
CA SER A 36 -15.15 -16.15 29.94
C SER A 36 -16.27 -16.88 30.70
N ASP A 37 -16.21 -18.20 30.79
CA ASP A 37 -17.17 -19.04 31.52
C ASP A 37 -17.06 -18.89 33.05
N LYS A 38 -15.89 -18.45 33.55
CA LYS A 38 -15.63 -18.21 34.98
C LYS A 38 -15.80 -16.75 35.39
N LEU A 39 -16.04 -15.83 34.45
CA LEU A 39 -16.29 -14.42 34.74
C LEU A 39 -17.79 -14.19 35.01
N PRO A 40 -18.21 -13.87 36.25
CA PRO A 40 -19.62 -13.79 36.61
C PRO A 40 -20.38 -12.72 35.79
N GLY A 41 -21.41 -13.15 35.05
CA GLY A 41 -22.28 -12.26 34.27
C GLY A 41 -21.63 -11.65 33.01
N PHE A 42 -20.35 -11.91 32.74
CA PHE A 42 -19.59 -11.25 31.67
C PHE A 42 -20.20 -11.47 30.29
N ASN A 43 -20.46 -12.72 29.91
CA ASN A 43 -21.02 -13.05 28.59
C ASN A 43 -22.37 -12.37 28.34
N ALA A 44 -23.23 -12.31 29.36
CA ALA A 44 -24.53 -11.66 29.26
C ALA A 44 -24.39 -10.15 29.09
N ARG A 45 -23.47 -9.51 29.83
CA ARG A 45 -23.18 -8.08 29.68
C ARG A 45 -22.62 -7.75 28.30
N LEU A 46 -21.68 -8.55 27.80
CA LEU A 46 -21.07 -8.35 26.48
C LEU A 46 -22.11 -8.45 25.36
N LEU A 47 -22.95 -9.48 25.37
CA LEU A 47 -23.97 -9.69 24.34
C LEU A 47 -25.16 -8.72 24.47
N ALA A 48 -25.42 -8.16 25.66
CA ALA A 48 -26.38 -7.10 25.84
C ALA A 48 -25.85 -5.76 25.29
N LEU A 49 -24.56 -5.47 25.51
CA LEU A 49 -23.91 -4.25 25.05
C LEU A 49 -23.66 -4.27 23.53
N ILE A 50 -23.23 -5.41 22.98
CA ILE A 50 -22.96 -5.59 21.54
C ILE A 50 -23.71 -6.82 21.01
N PRO A 51 -25.02 -6.71 20.72
CA PRO A 51 -25.83 -7.84 20.27
C PRO A 51 -25.38 -8.46 18.94
N SER A 52 -24.75 -7.68 18.06
CA SER A 52 -24.24 -8.11 16.75
C SER A 52 -23.13 -9.15 16.83
N LEU A 53 -22.41 -9.26 17.95
CA LEU A 53 -21.42 -10.33 18.19
C LEU A 53 -22.03 -11.74 18.08
N GLN A 54 -23.35 -11.88 18.23
CA GLN A 54 -24.05 -13.15 18.02
C GLN A 54 -23.90 -13.69 16.61
N MET A 55 -23.67 -12.82 15.62
CA MET A 55 -23.49 -13.21 14.22
C MET A 55 -22.06 -13.63 13.89
N HIS A 56 -21.10 -13.41 14.79
CA HIS A 56 -19.70 -13.74 14.53
C HIS A 56 -19.47 -15.25 14.43
N GLY A 57 -18.86 -15.66 13.34
CA GLY A 57 -18.29 -16.99 13.19
C GLY A 57 -16.96 -17.15 13.92
N CYS A 58 -16.60 -18.39 14.24
CA CYS A 58 -15.29 -18.77 14.79
C CYS A 58 -14.86 -20.11 14.13
N SER A 59 -13.84 -20.78 14.67
CA SER A 59 -13.32 -22.08 14.21
C SER A 59 -14.35 -23.21 14.06
N ILE A 60 -15.56 -23.03 14.63
CA ILE A 60 -16.68 -23.99 14.59
C ILE A 60 -17.54 -23.83 13.32
N GLY A 61 -17.35 -22.75 12.54
CA GLY A 61 -17.92 -22.59 11.20
C GLY A 61 -19.41 -22.22 11.17
N GLY A 62 -19.72 -20.92 11.27
CA GLY A 62 -21.06 -20.36 11.07
C GLY A 62 -21.45 -19.30 12.11
N PRO A 63 -22.55 -18.54 11.90
CA PRO A 63 -23.07 -17.57 12.86
C PRO A 63 -23.30 -18.20 14.24
N GLY A 64 -22.99 -17.49 15.32
CA GLY A 64 -23.10 -17.99 16.70
C GLY A 64 -21.88 -18.79 17.20
N GLY A 65 -20.90 -19.08 16.34
CA GLY A 65 -19.70 -19.82 16.73
C GLY A 65 -18.87 -19.13 17.81
N PHE A 66 -18.83 -17.80 17.82
CA PHE A 66 -18.15 -17.04 18.89
C PHE A 66 -18.89 -17.15 20.24
N VAL A 67 -20.22 -17.06 20.24
CA VAL A 67 -21.05 -17.19 21.46
C VAL A 67 -20.87 -18.58 22.09
N GLN A 68 -20.80 -19.63 21.27
CA GLN A 68 -20.54 -20.98 21.76
C GLN A 68 -19.17 -21.06 22.47
N ARG A 69 -18.13 -20.43 21.92
CA ARG A 69 -16.80 -20.37 22.55
C ARG A 69 -16.82 -19.57 23.87
N LEU A 70 -17.55 -18.46 23.92
CA LEU A 70 -17.74 -17.69 25.16
C LEU A 70 -18.36 -18.55 26.27
N SER A 71 -19.36 -19.38 25.93
CA SER A 71 -20.00 -20.30 26.88
C SER A 71 -19.12 -21.48 27.29
N GLN A 72 -18.24 -21.95 26.40
CA GLN A 72 -17.28 -23.03 26.70
C GLN A 72 -16.06 -22.57 27.48
N GLY A 73 -15.84 -21.26 27.57
CA GLY A 73 -14.64 -20.67 28.14
C GLY A 73 -13.61 -20.37 27.06
N THR A 74 -13.32 -19.09 26.87
CA THR A 74 -12.24 -18.60 26.02
C THR A 74 -11.50 -17.45 26.73
N TRP A 75 -10.25 -17.25 26.35
CA TRP A 75 -9.37 -16.25 26.96
C TRP A 75 -9.61 -14.84 26.43
N ALA A 76 -9.23 -13.85 27.25
CA ALA A 76 -9.42 -12.42 26.98
C ALA A 76 -8.87 -12.00 25.62
N GLY A 77 -7.69 -12.50 25.19
CA GLY A 77 -7.09 -12.15 23.90
C GLY A 77 -8.02 -12.42 22.70
N HIS A 78 -8.66 -13.60 22.68
CA HIS A 78 -9.62 -13.96 21.63
C HIS A 78 -10.91 -13.16 21.71
N ILE A 79 -11.34 -12.74 22.90
CA ILE A 79 -12.53 -11.90 23.07
C ILE A 79 -12.26 -10.48 22.58
N ILE A 80 -11.09 -9.94 22.93
CA ILE A 80 -10.61 -8.61 22.50
C ILE A 80 -10.51 -8.56 20.97
N GLU A 81 -10.04 -9.62 20.32
CA GLU A 81 -10.04 -9.73 18.85
C GLU A 81 -11.43 -9.47 18.25
N HIS A 82 -12.44 -10.21 18.73
CA HIS A 82 -13.81 -10.11 18.23
C HIS A 82 -14.44 -8.74 18.54
N ILE A 83 -14.18 -8.17 19.72
CA ILE A 83 -14.62 -6.82 20.07
C ILE A 83 -13.98 -5.79 19.13
N ALA A 84 -12.68 -5.88 18.86
CA ALA A 84 -11.98 -4.93 18.00
C ALA A 84 -12.48 -4.98 16.55
N ILE A 85 -12.82 -6.16 16.04
CA ILE A 85 -13.48 -6.33 14.74
C ILE A 85 -14.85 -5.66 14.77
N GLU A 86 -15.67 -5.96 15.78
CA GLU A 86 -17.05 -5.47 15.81
C GLU A 86 -17.15 -3.96 16.05
N LEU A 87 -16.25 -3.36 16.84
CA LEU A 87 -16.17 -1.90 16.99
C LEU A 87 -15.93 -1.20 15.65
N GLN A 88 -15.14 -1.81 14.75
CA GLN A 88 -14.95 -1.29 13.39
C GLN A 88 -16.23 -1.43 12.54
N CYS A 89 -16.93 -2.56 12.65
CA CYS A 89 -18.22 -2.79 11.98
C CYS A 89 -19.31 -1.80 12.44
N LEU A 90 -19.41 -1.54 13.74
CA LEU A 90 -20.32 -0.54 14.32
C LEU A 90 -19.96 0.89 13.87
N ALA A 91 -18.67 1.16 13.64
CA ALA A 91 -18.20 2.37 12.99
C ALA A 91 -18.39 2.36 11.46
N GLY A 92 -19.14 1.41 10.90
CA GLY A 92 -19.51 1.30 9.49
C GLY A 92 -18.37 0.87 8.56
N MET A 93 -17.38 0.13 9.05
CA MET A 93 -16.35 -0.49 8.22
C MET A 93 -16.52 -2.00 8.22
N GLU A 94 -16.80 -2.58 7.06
CA GLU A 94 -16.93 -4.03 6.92
C GLU A 94 -15.56 -4.71 6.94
N VAL A 95 -15.18 -5.23 8.10
CA VAL A 95 -13.97 -6.04 8.28
C VAL A 95 -14.32 -7.40 8.87
N ALA A 96 -13.79 -8.45 8.25
CA ALA A 96 -13.99 -9.82 8.69
C ALA A 96 -12.67 -10.58 8.53
N TYR A 97 -11.89 -10.64 9.61
CA TYR A 97 -10.75 -11.54 9.80
C TYR A 97 -10.10 -11.23 11.14
N GLY A 98 -9.86 -12.27 11.92
CA GLY A 98 -9.14 -12.22 13.18
C GLY A 98 -8.41 -13.53 13.45
N LYS A 99 -7.33 -13.45 14.21
CA LYS A 99 -6.58 -14.61 14.69
C LYS A 99 -5.87 -14.28 15.99
N THR A 100 -6.11 -15.11 17.00
CA THR A 100 -5.38 -15.12 18.27
C THR A 100 -4.47 -16.33 18.32
N LEU A 101 -3.23 -16.12 18.73
CA LEU A 101 -2.19 -17.14 18.81
C LEU A 101 -1.58 -17.14 20.21
N ASP A 102 -1.34 -18.32 20.74
CA ASP A 102 -0.58 -18.51 21.97
C ASP A 102 0.90 -18.14 21.76
N THR A 103 1.56 -17.74 22.84
CA THR A 103 3.02 -17.63 22.89
C THR A 103 3.59 -18.67 23.86
N GLU A 104 4.92 -18.81 23.93
CA GLU A 104 5.56 -19.66 24.94
C GLU A 104 5.39 -19.12 26.37
N GLN A 105 5.01 -17.85 26.51
CA GLN A 105 4.78 -17.21 27.79
C GLN A 105 3.29 -17.27 28.14
N THR A 106 2.96 -18.03 29.18
CA THR A 106 1.58 -18.15 29.70
C THR A 106 1.00 -16.77 30.02
N GLY A 107 -0.21 -16.50 29.53
CA GLY A 107 -0.88 -15.21 29.70
C GLY A 107 -0.55 -14.17 28.63
N ILE A 108 0.40 -14.43 27.72
CA ILE A 108 0.74 -13.52 26.62
C ILE A 108 0.25 -14.10 25.29
N TYR A 109 -0.51 -13.30 24.56
CA TYR A 109 -1.16 -13.68 23.31
C TYR A 109 -0.83 -12.70 22.18
N LEU A 110 -0.71 -13.22 20.96
CA LEU A 110 -0.66 -12.42 19.74
C LEU A 110 -2.06 -12.32 19.16
N VAL A 111 -2.59 -11.11 19.06
CA VAL A 111 -3.91 -10.81 18.49
C VAL A 111 -3.72 -10.08 17.17
N VAL A 112 -4.28 -10.64 16.10
CA VAL A 112 -4.19 -10.09 14.75
C VAL A 112 -5.57 -9.96 14.14
N PHE A 113 -5.94 -8.77 13.66
CA PHE A 113 -7.24 -8.58 13.01
C PHE A 113 -7.15 -7.58 11.85
N LYS A 114 -8.02 -7.75 10.85
CA LYS A 114 -8.03 -6.86 9.67
C LYS A 114 -8.52 -5.46 10.04
N TYR A 115 -7.97 -4.45 9.38
CA TYR A 115 -8.49 -3.08 9.44
C TYR A 115 -8.76 -2.54 8.03
N LEU A 116 -9.67 -1.58 7.95
CA LEU A 116 -9.91 -0.79 6.74
C LEU A 116 -9.16 0.55 6.80
N VAL A 117 -9.22 1.22 7.95
CA VAL A 117 -8.52 2.49 8.22
C VAL A 117 -7.56 2.29 9.40
N GLU A 118 -6.28 2.57 9.20
CA GLU A 118 -5.19 2.28 10.16
C GLU A 118 -5.44 2.92 11.53
N SER A 119 -5.76 4.21 11.56
CA SER A 119 -6.04 4.95 12.80
C SER A 119 -7.22 4.36 13.57
N VAL A 120 -8.26 3.92 12.86
CA VAL A 120 -9.45 3.32 13.47
C VAL A 120 -9.15 1.92 14.01
N GLY A 121 -8.39 1.10 13.28
CA GLY A 121 -7.97 -0.22 13.76
C GLY A 121 -7.11 -0.16 15.02
N LEU A 122 -6.16 0.79 15.10
CA LEU A 122 -5.32 1.01 16.28
C LEU A 122 -6.15 1.45 17.50
N LYS A 123 -7.06 2.41 17.30
CA LYS A 123 -7.97 2.87 18.37
C LYS A 123 -8.96 1.77 18.78
N ALA A 124 -9.47 0.97 17.84
CA ALA A 124 -10.36 -0.15 18.12
C ALA A 124 -9.67 -1.22 18.98
N ALA A 125 -8.37 -1.49 18.78
CA ALA A 125 -7.60 -2.39 19.65
C ALA A 125 -7.61 -1.91 21.11
N GLN A 126 -7.31 -0.62 21.32
CA GLN A 126 -7.28 0.00 22.65
C GLN A 126 -8.67 0.03 23.30
N SER A 127 -9.69 0.43 22.55
CA SER A 127 -11.08 0.45 23.01
C SER A 127 -11.58 -0.96 23.34
N ALA A 128 -11.16 -1.99 22.60
CA ALA A 128 -11.54 -3.37 22.88
C ALA A 128 -10.98 -3.89 24.20
N VAL A 129 -9.73 -3.55 24.54
CA VAL A 129 -9.14 -3.87 25.86
C VAL A 129 -9.90 -3.15 26.97
N ALA A 130 -10.13 -1.84 26.82
CA ALA A 130 -10.87 -1.06 27.82
C ALA A 130 -12.31 -1.56 28.03
N LEU A 131 -12.99 -1.94 26.95
CA LEU A 131 -14.33 -2.52 27.00
C LEU A 131 -14.32 -3.86 27.72
N PHE A 132 -13.38 -4.75 27.37
CA PHE A 132 -13.24 -6.05 28.03
C PHE A 132 -13.06 -5.89 29.55
N GLU A 133 -12.12 -5.04 29.98
CA GLU A 133 -11.85 -4.83 31.41
C GLU A 133 -13.03 -4.23 32.15
N ALA A 134 -13.71 -3.23 31.56
CA ALA A 134 -14.90 -2.64 32.15
C ALA A 134 -15.99 -3.70 32.38
N LEU A 135 -16.25 -4.56 31.38
CA LEU A 135 -17.24 -5.62 31.51
C LEU A 135 -16.81 -6.74 32.46
N ALA A 136 -15.53 -7.08 32.53
CA ALA A 136 -15.01 -8.08 33.46
C ALA A 136 -15.12 -7.62 34.92
N GLU A 137 -14.98 -6.31 35.17
CA GLU A 137 -15.06 -5.67 36.48
C GLU A 137 -16.47 -5.14 36.83
N ASP A 138 -17.48 -5.42 36.00
CA ASP A 138 -18.86 -4.94 36.16
C ASP A 138 -18.98 -3.41 36.23
N ARG A 139 -18.11 -2.71 35.50
CA ARG A 139 -18.14 -1.25 35.33
C ARG A 139 -18.88 -0.85 34.04
N PRO A 140 -19.58 0.29 34.02
CA PRO A 140 -20.20 0.80 32.80
C PRO A 140 -19.14 1.16 31.76
N PHE A 141 -19.48 0.96 30.48
CA PHE A 141 -18.68 1.38 29.33
C PHE A 141 -19.59 2.10 28.34
N ASP A 142 -19.19 3.29 27.91
CA ASP A 142 -19.94 4.09 26.93
C ASP A 142 -19.57 3.63 25.51
N LEU A 143 -20.33 2.65 25.01
CA LEU A 143 -20.15 2.12 23.66
C LEU A 143 -20.43 3.19 22.59
N ASP A 144 -21.44 4.02 22.80
CA ASP A 144 -21.86 5.03 21.83
C ASP A 144 -20.77 6.09 21.64
N GLN A 145 -20.15 6.55 22.73
CA GLN A 145 -19.01 7.45 22.67
C GLN A 145 -17.83 6.80 21.94
N ALA A 146 -17.49 5.55 22.27
CA ALA A 146 -16.38 4.85 21.64
C ALA A 146 -16.61 4.69 20.12
N VAL A 147 -17.82 4.32 19.70
CA VAL A 147 -18.17 4.21 18.28
C VAL A 147 -18.18 5.58 17.59
N ALA A 148 -18.65 6.64 18.25
CA ALA A 148 -18.63 8.00 17.71
C ALA A 148 -17.19 8.49 17.46
N GLU A 149 -16.25 8.25 18.38
CA GLU A 149 -14.83 8.54 18.19
C GLU A 149 -14.25 7.81 16.96
N LEU A 150 -14.59 6.52 16.80
CA LEU A 150 -14.16 5.73 15.64
C LEU A 150 -14.76 6.25 14.33
N LYS A 151 -16.02 6.70 14.33
CA LYS A 151 -16.67 7.31 13.16
C LYS A 151 -16.00 8.62 12.75
N ILE A 152 -15.62 9.47 13.70
CA ILE A 152 -14.86 10.71 13.43
C ILE A 152 -13.52 10.36 12.77
N LEU A 153 -12.75 9.44 13.38
CA LEU A 153 -11.48 8.98 12.81
C LEU A 153 -11.64 8.38 11.41
N ARG A 154 -12.74 7.66 11.17
CA ARG A 154 -13.06 7.11 9.85
C ARG A 154 -13.31 8.23 8.85
N GLU A 155 -14.18 9.20 9.12
CA GLU A 155 -14.45 10.30 8.17
C GLU A 155 -13.19 11.10 7.85
N ASP A 156 -12.33 11.36 8.86
CA ASP A 156 -11.08 12.11 8.68
C ASP A 156 -10.04 11.36 7.82
N ASN A 157 -10.06 10.02 7.87
CA ASN A 157 -9.01 9.20 7.27
C ASN A 157 -9.49 8.26 6.16
N MET A 158 -10.77 8.18 5.84
CA MET A 158 -11.30 7.36 4.75
C MET A 158 -11.22 8.12 3.43
N LEU A 159 -11.27 7.40 2.31
CA LEU A 159 -11.35 8.03 0.99
C LEU A 159 -12.79 8.49 0.75
N GLY A 160 -12.96 9.71 0.25
CA GLY A 160 -14.27 10.19 -0.19
C GLY A 160 -14.87 9.31 -1.29
N PRO A 161 -16.20 9.30 -1.48
CA PRO A 161 -16.90 8.34 -2.33
C PRO A 161 -16.43 8.33 -3.79
N THR A 162 -16.11 9.51 -4.34
CA THR A 162 -15.52 9.62 -5.68
C THR A 162 -14.18 8.89 -5.77
N THR A 163 -13.23 9.24 -4.90
CA THR A 163 -11.90 8.61 -4.89
C THR A 163 -11.99 7.11 -4.61
N TRP A 164 -12.83 6.71 -3.65
CA TRP A 164 -13.05 5.31 -3.31
C TRP A 164 -13.53 4.50 -4.52
N SER A 165 -14.53 4.98 -5.26
CA SER A 165 -15.04 4.29 -6.45
C SER A 165 -13.97 4.09 -7.53
N ILE A 166 -13.06 5.04 -7.70
CA ILE A 166 -11.95 4.93 -8.66
C ILE A 166 -10.91 3.92 -8.18
N VAL A 167 -10.60 3.91 -6.88
CA VAL A 167 -9.68 2.95 -6.26
C VAL A 167 -10.24 1.53 -6.33
N GLU A 168 -11.51 1.34 -6.00
CA GLU A 168 -12.20 0.04 -6.07
C GLU A 168 -12.21 -0.50 -7.52
N GLU A 169 -12.56 0.34 -8.48
CA GLU A 169 -12.53 -0.03 -9.91
C GLU A 169 -11.11 -0.40 -10.35
N ALA A 170 -10.08 0.34 -9.93
CA ALA A 170 -8.68 0.03 -10.24
C ALA A 170 -8.24 -1.29 -9.60
N GLN A 171 -8.55 -1.52 -8.32
CA GLN A 171 -8.22 -2.74 -7.59
C GLN A 171 -8.92 -3.97 -8.18
N SER A 172 -10.16 -3.82 -8.68
CA SER A 172 -10.89 -4.91 -9.35
C SER A 172 -10.16 -5.44 -10.60
N ARG A 173 -9.30 -4.60 -11.21
CA ARG A 173 -8.43 -4.91 -12.36
C ARG A 173 -7.02 -5.33 -11.93
N GLY A 174 -6.78 -5.52 -10.64
CA GLY A 174 -5.49 -5.83 -10.06
C GLY A 174 -4.51 -4.66 -10.06
N ILE A 175 -4.95 -3.41 -10.26
CA ILE A 175 -4.07 -2.23 -10.25
C ILE A 175 -3.81 -1.84 -8.78
N PRO A 176 -2.55 -1.83 -8.33
CA PRO A 176 -2.23 -1.50 -6.95
C PRO A 176 -2.48 -0.01 -6.68
N CYS A 177 -2.87 0.32 -5.45
CA CYS A 177 -3.23 1.69 -5.07
C CYS A 177 -2.44 2.11 -3.82
N ILE A 178 -1.82 3.29 -3.86
CA ILE A 178 -1.05 3.85 -2.74
C ILE A 178 -1.60 5.24 -2.42
N ARG A 179 -1.98 5.46 -1.15
CA ARG A 179 -2.28 6.80 -0.65
C ARG A 179 -0.99 7.57 -0.37
N LEU A 180 -0.85 8.75 -0.95
CA LEU A 180 0.37 9.57 -0.88
C LEU A 180 0.31 10.64 0.22
N ASN A 181 -0.88 11.09 0.60
CA ASN A 181 -1.10 12.11 1.63
C ASN A 181 -2.43 11.91 2.37
N GLN A 182 -2.77 12.87 3.25
CA GLN A 182 -4.06 12.89 3.95
C GLN A 182 -5.22 13.36 3.07
N ASP A 183 -4.99 14.19 2.04
CA ASP A 183 -6.03 14.78 1.17
C ASP A 183 -6.53 13.87 0.03
N SER A 184 -6.53 12.55 0.22
CA SER A 184 -6.95 11.57 -0.80
C SER A 184 -6.19 11.68 -2.14
N HIS A 185 -4.92 12.08 -2.12
CA HIS A 185 -4.02 11.95 -3.27
C HIS A 185 -3.57 10.50 -3.40
N ILE A 186 -4.02 9.84 -4.47
CA ILE A 186 -3.78 8.42 -4.70
C ILE A 186 -2.91 8.22 -5.92
N GLN A 187 -1.95 7.32 -5.79
CA GLN A 187 -1.23 6.72 -6.89
C GLN A 187 -1.91 5.40 -7.27
N LEU A 188 -2.17 5.22 -8.57
CA LEU A 188 -2.66 4.00 -9.17
C LEU A 188 -1.54 3.39 -10.00
N GLY A 189 -1.19 2.12 -9.79
CA GLY A 189 -0.08 1.45 -10.46
C GLY A 189 1.29 1.79 -9.87
N TYR A 190 2.33 1.12 -10.39
CA TYR A 190 3.72 1.27 -9.95
C TYR A 190 4.60 1.77 -11.09
N GLY A 191 5.72 2.38 -10.71
CA GLY A 191 6.82 2.74 -11.61
C GLY A 191 6.41 3.65 -12.78
N ALA A 192 6.94 3.38 -13.97
CA ALA A 192 6.74 4.17 -15.18
C ALA A 192 5.30 4.23 -15.69
N TYR A 193 4.46 3.31 -15.23
CA TYR A 193 3.07 3.20 -15.67
C TYR A 193 2.07 3.74 -14.65
N GLN A 194 2.56 4.28 -13.53
CA GLN A 194 1.72 4.86 -12.50
C GLN A 194 0.93 6.08 -12.99
N LYS A 195 -0.27 6.28 -12.42
CA LYS A 195 -1.11 7.46 -12.58
C LYS A 195 -1.40 8.04 -11.20
N ARG A 196 -1.74 9.33 -11.15
CA ARG A 196 -2.12 9.99 -9.90
C ARG A 196 -3.50 10.59 -10.05
N ILE A 197 -4.28 10.53 -8.96
CA ILE A 197 -5.60 11.15 -8.86
C ILE A 197 -5.74 11.88 -7.53
N GLN A 198 -6.58 12.91 -7.53
CA GLN A 198 -7.10 13.54 -6.32
C GLN A 198 -8.58 13.86 -6.58
N ALA A 199 -9.47 13.19 -5.85
CA ALA A 199 -10.87 13.05 -6.26
C ALA A 199 -10.96 12.51 -7.70
N SER A 200 -11.60 13.24 -8.62
CA SER A 200 -11.72 12.90 -10.04
C SER A 200 -10.72 13.63 -10.94
N ILE A 201 -9.89 14.52 -10.39
CA ILE A 201 -8.76 15.14 -11.11
C ILE A 201 -7.68 14.09 -11.31
N THR A 202 -7.13 14.00 -12.52
CA THR A 202 -6.11 13.02 -12.87
C THR A 202 -4.78 13.67 -13.22
N SER A 203 -3.71 12.87 -13.29
CA SER A 203 -2.40 13.30 -13.80
C SER A 203 -2.41 13.73 -15.27
N GLN A 204 -3.53 13.56 -16.00
CA GLN A 204 -3.72 14.02 -17.38
C GLN A 204 -4.52 15.33 -17.45
N THR A 205 -5.16 15.75 -16.35
CA THR A 205 -5.94 16.99 -16.30
C THR A 205 -5.00 18.20 -16.41
N SER A 206 -5.27 19.09 -17.36
CA SER A 206 -4.47 20.31 -17.55
C SER A 206 -4.70 21.31 -16.41
N ALA A 207 -3.63 21.80 -15.79
CA ALA A 207 -3.72 22.83 -14.77
C ALA A 207 -4.40 24.12 -15.30
N ILE A 208 -4.13 24.49 -16.55
CA ILE A 208 -4.76 25.64 -17.22
C ILE A 208 -6.27 25.41 -17.36
N ALA A 209 -6.70 24.18 -17.65
CA ALA A 209 -8.12 23.86 -17.78
C ALA A 209 -8.85 23.89 -16.43
N VAL A 210 -8.19 23.47 -15.34
CA VAL A 210 -8.72 23.59 -13.97
C VAL A 210 -8.89 25.06 -13.59
N GLU A 211 -7.85 25.86 -13.78
CA GLU A 211 -7.89 27.31 -13.50
C GLU A 211 -8.97 28.01 -14.34
N THR A 212 -9.11 27.64 -15.60
CA THR A 212 -10.19 28.14 -16.47
C THR A 212 -11.57 27.77 -15.91
N ALA A 213 -11.75 26.55 -15.40
CA ALA A 213 -13.02 26.08 -14.86
C ALA A 213 -13.43 26.78 -13.55
N ASP A 214 -12.46 27.23 -12.74
CA ASP A 214 -12.72 27.97 -11.50
C ASP A 214 -13.27 29.39 -11.78
N GLY A 215 -12.95 29.97 -12.95
CA GLY A 215 -13.44 31.28 -13.40
C GLY A 215 -14.82 31.22 -14.08
N LYS A 216 -15.89 31.56 -13.35
CA LYS A 216 -17.27 31.50 -13.88
C LYS A 216 -17.50 32.39 -15.10
N SER A 217 -16.91 33.57 -15.12
CA SER A 217 -17.01 34.54 -16.20
C SER A 217 -16.25 34.09 -17.45
N ASP A 218 -15.02 33.61 -17.27
CA ASP A 218 -14.19 33.07 -18.35
C ASP A 218 -14.87 31.88 -19.02
N VAL A 219 -15.29 30.85 -18.25
CA VAL A 219 -16.01 29.68 -18.79
C VAL A 219 -17.17 30.12 -19.67
N LYS A 220 -17.99 31.06 -19.19
CA LYS A 220 -19.15 31.54 -19.96
C LYS A 220 -18.73 32.24 -21.24
N ALA A 221 -17.67 33.03 -21.24
CA ALA A 221 -17.15 33.68 -22.44
C ALA A 221 -16.69 32.62 -23.48
N TYR A 222 -15.93 31.60 -23.05
CA TYR A 222 -15.52 30.49 -23.92
C TYR A 222 -16.73 29.76 -24.52
N LEU A 223 -17.71 29.39 -23.68
CA LEU A 223 -18.90 28.67 -24.11
C LEU A 223 -19.77 29.51 -25.05
N LYS A 224 -20.00 30.79 -24.73
CA LYS A 224 -20.77 31.72 -25.56
C LYS A 224 -20.12 31.89 -26.94
N ASN A 225 -18.80 32.10 -27.00
CA ASN A 225 -18.06 32.25 -28.25
C ASN A 225 -18.07 30.96 -29.09
N ALA A 226 -18.19 29.80 -28.45
CA ALA A 226 -18.32 28.50 -29.13
C ALA A 226 -19.77 28.13 -29.50
N GLY A 227 -20.74 29.01 -29.26
CA GLY A 227 -22.15 28.80 -29.56
C GLY A 227 -22.87 27.86 -28.58
N ILE A 228 -22.33 27.70 -27.36
CA ILE A 228 -22.97 26.93 -26.29
C ILE A 228 -23.86 27.86 -25.46
N PRO A 229 -25.14 27.53 -25.25
CA PRO A 229 -26.05 28.39 -24.52
C PRO A 229 -25.63 28.59 -23.05
N VAL A 230 -25.43 29.85 -22.65
CA VAL A 230 -25.21 30.28 -21.26
C VAL A 230 -26.26 31.33 -20.86
N PRO A 231 -26.52 31.54 -19.55
CA PRO A 231 -27.36 32.64 -19.08
C PRO A 231 -26.81 33.98 -19.56
N LYS A 232 -27.69 34.89 -19.98
CA LYS A 232 -27.28 36.26 -20.33
C LYS A 232 -26.94 37.01 -19.05
N GLY A 233 -25.78 37.66 -19.00
CA GLY A 233 -25.38 38.42 -17.81
C GLY A 233 -24.02 39.07 -17.98
N GLN A 234 -23.66 39.93 -17.03
CA GLN A 234 -22.39 40.65 -17.01
C GLN A 234 -21.82 40.67 -15.58
N ILE A 235 -20.49 40.83 -15.50
CA ILE A 235 -19.82 41.19 -14.24
C ILE A 235 -20.06 42.67 -13.99
N VAL A 236 -20.41 43.00 -12.75
CA VAL A 236 -20.65 44.35 -12.27
C VAL A 236 -19.88 44.56 -10.98
N THR A 237 -19.42 45.80 -10.79
CA THR A 237 -18.65 46.23 -9.61
C THR A 237 -19.35 47.35 -8.85
N SER A 238 -20.43 47.90 -9.40
CA SER A 238 -21.25 48.94 -8.78
C SER A 238 -22.75 48.68 -8.90
N GLU A 239 -23.53 49.28 -8.00
CA GLU A 239 -25.00 49.24 -8.04
C GLU A 239 -25.56 49.79 -9.36
N ALA A 240 -24.93 50.83 -9.92
CA ALA A 240 -25.35 51.45 -11.17
C ALA A 240 -25.21 50.47 -12.35
N GLU A 241 -24.10 49.74 -12.40
CA GLU A 241 -23.90 48.67 -13.39
C GLU A 241 -24.89 47.52 -13.18
N ALA A 242 -25.13 47.11 -11.93
CA ALA A 242 -26.09 46.05 -11.61
C ALA A 242 -27.51 46.41 -12.08
N LEU A 243 -27.95 47.66 -11.85
CA LEU A 243 -29.24 48.17 -12.32
C LEU A 243 -29.33 48.22 -13.85
N ALA A 244 -28.26 48.66 -14.53
CA ALA A 244 -28.23 48.69 -15.98
C ALA A 244 -28.40 47.29 -16.60
N VAL A 245 -27.70 46.28 -16.04
CA VAL A 245 -27.82 44.89 -16.49
C VAL A 245 -29.20 44.32 -16.18
N PHE A 246 -29.78 44.63 -15.02
CA PHE A 246 -31.14 44.22 -14.65
C PHE A 246 -32.20 44.76 -15.62
N GLU A 247 -32.08 46.02 -16.02
CA GLU A 247 -32.96 46.64 -17.03
C GLU A 247 -32.77 46.02 -18.42
N GLU A 248 -31.54 45.68 -18.82
CA GLU A 248 -31.24 45.02 -20.10
C GLU A 248 -31.89 43.63 -20.20
N ILE A 249 -31.82 42.82 -19.13
CA ILE A 249 -32.34 41.44 -19.14
C ILE A 249 -33.87 41.41 -19.20
N SER A 250 -34.56 42.41 -18.65
CA SER A 250 -36.03 42.57 -18.71
C SER A 250 -36.81 41.31 -18.27
N ALA A 251 -36.23 40.52 -17.37
CA ALA A 251 -36.76 39.32 -16.75
C ALA A 251 -36.19 39.20 -15.32
N ALA A 252 -36.62 38.19 -14.56
CA ALA A 252 -36.02 37.94 -13.26
C ALA A 252 -34.52 37.64 -13.39
N VAL A 253 -33.72 38.05 -12.40
CA VAL A 253 -32.27 37.86 -12.40
C VAL A 253 -31.78 37.06 -11.20
N VAL A 254 -30.55 36.59 -11.31
CA VAL A 254 -29.74 35.99 -10.26
C VAL A 254 -28.54 36.90 -10.01
N VAL A 255 -28.23 37.13 -8.74
CA VAL A 255 -27.06 37.88 -8.29
C VAL A 255 -26.17 36.95 -7.48
N LYS A 256 -24.89 36.83 -7.86
CA LYS A 256 -23.92 35.94 -7.18
C LYS A 256 -22.50 36.49 -7.29
N PRO A 257 -21.60 36.21 -6.33
CA PRO A 257 -20.19 36.58 -6.46
C PRO A 257 -19.53 35.82 -7.64
N ASP A 258 -18.55 36.44 -8.31
CA ASP A 258 -17.81 35.82 -9.43
C ASP A 258 -17.02 34.59 -8.96
N VAL A 259 -16.34 34.71 -7.82
CA VAL A 259 -15.63 33.62 -7.15
C VAL A 259 -16.44 33.10 -5.97
N GLY A 260 -16.62 31.78 -5.87
CA GLY A 260 -17.21 31.16 -4.69
C GLY A 260 -17.91 29.82 -4.96
N ASN A 261 -17.82 28.92 -3.97
CA ASN A 261 -18.41 27.59 -4.01
C ASN A 261 -19.72 27.50 -3.21
N HIS A 262 -20.58 26.54 -3.56
CA HIS A 262 -21.77 26.14 -2.80
C HIS A 262 -22.91 27.17 -2.66
N GLY A 263 -22.93 28.22 -3.49
CA GLY A 263 -24.02 29.21 -3.50
C GLY A 263 -24.01 30.20 -2.33
N ASN A 264 -22.89 30.29 -1.60
CA ASN A 264 -22.73 31.32 -0.56
C ASN A 264 -22.74 32.71 -1.20
N GLY A 265 -23.64 33.58 -0.73
CA GLY A 265 -23.82 34.93 -1.28
C GLY A 265 -24.66 35.02 -2.56
N SER A 266 -25.29 33.93 -3.02
CA SER A 266 -26.18 33.97 -4.18
C SER A 266 -27.63 34.24 -3.81
N THR A 267 -28.29 35.15 -4.52
CA THR A 267 -29.74 35.42 -4.42
C THR A 267 -30.38 35.20 -5.79
N ILE A 268 -31.48 34.45 -5.83
CA ILE A 268 -32.16 34.00 -7.06
C ILE A 268 -33.56 34.62 -7.18
N ASN A 269 -34.09 34.63 -8.42
CA ASN A 269 -35.45 35.06 -8.74
C ASN A 269 -35.78 36.51 -8.30
N ILE A 270 -34.83 37.41 -8.51
CA ILE A 270 -34.97 38.84 -8.19
C ILE A 270 -35.79 39.49 -9.30
N SER A 271 -36.91 40.11 -8.93
CA SER A 271 -37.85 40.72 -9.89
C SER A 271 -38.10 42.21 -9.64
N ASP A 272 -37.49 42.79 -8.60
CA ASP A 272 -37.57 44.21 -8.29
C ASP A 272 -36.21 44.81 -7.92
N ARG A 273 -36.12 46.15 -8.02
CA ARG A 273 -34.88 46.91 -7.85
C ARG A 273 -34.37 46.90 -6.41
N GLU A 274 -35.26 46.88 -5.43
CA GLU A 274 -34.88 46.93 -4.01
C GLU A 274 -34.21 45.61 -3.60
N GLN A 275 -34.79 44.49 -4.03
CA GLN A 275 -34.19 43.16 -3.87
C GLN A 275 -32.83 43.06 -4.58
N LEU A 276 -32.70 43.64 -5.78
CA LEU A 276 -31.44 43.64 -6.53
C LEU A 276 -30.31 44.32 -5.76
N ILE A 277 -30.54 45.53 -5.24
CA ILE A 277 -29.52 46.29 -4.52
C ILE A 277 -29.10 45.54 -3.25
N LYS A 278 -30.07 45.01 -2.51
CA LYS A 278 -29.79 44.20 -1.32
C LYS A 278 -28.96 42.97 -1.66
N ALA A 279 -29.36 42.23 -2.70
CA ALA A 279 -28.64 41.05 -3.16
C ALA A 279 -27.22 41.37 -3.65
N PHE A 280 -27.05 42.51 -4.32
CA PHE A 280 -25.74 42.99 -4.77
C PHE A 280 -24.80 43.24 -3.58
N HIS A 281 -25.24 43.95 -2.54
CA HIS A 281 -24.41 44.15 -1.35
C HIS A 281 -24.12 42.85 -0.59
N GLU A 282 -25.11 41.95 -0.50
CA GLU A 282 -24.91 40.64 0.11
C GLU A 282 -23.85 39.83 -0.65
N ALA A 283 -23.86 39.85 -1.99
CA ALA A 283 -22.85 39.18 -2.82
C ALA A 283 -21.49 39.90 -2.76
N GLN A 284 -21.47 41.23 -2.77
CA GLN A 284 -20.26 42.05 -2.74
C GLN A 284 -19.47 41.89 -1.44
N ALA A 285 -20.15 41.55 -0.34
CA ALA A 285 -19.51 41.19 0.92
C ALA A 285 -18.62 39.93 0.82
N TYR A 286 -18.82 39.09 -0.20
CA TYR A 286 -17.98 37.90 -0.46
C TYR A 286 -16.89 38.18 -1.49
N HIS A 287 -17.18 38.95 -2.55
CA HIS A 287 -16.21 39.25 -3.61
C HIS A 287 -16.51 40.61 -4.25
N HIS A 288 -15.48 41.36 -4.64
CA HIS A 288 -15.64 42.69 -5.25
C HIS A 288 -16.42 42.65 -6.57
N GLU A 289 -16.17 41.62 -7.38
CA GLU A 289 -16.87 41.40 -8.65
C GLU A 289 -18.09 40.49 -8.44
N VAL A 290 -19.24 40.98 -8.89
CA VAL A 290 -20.55 40.32 -8.76
C VAL A 290 -21.11 40.06 -10.15
N ILE A 291 -21.71 38.90 -10.37
CA ILE A 291 -22.41 38.54 -11.60
C ILE A 291 -23.90 38.83 -11.42
N VAL A 292 -24.47 39.60 -12.36
CA VAL A 292 -25.92 39.73 -12.54
C VAL A 292 -26.30 39.02 -13.83
N GLU A 293 -27.17 38.01 -13.74
CA GLU A 293 -27.53 37.15 -14.87
C GLU A 293 -29.01 36.78 -14.92
N GLU A 294 -29.46 36.37 -16.10
CA GLU A 294 -30.81 35.86 -16.37
C GLU A 294 -31.17 34.71 -15.44
N TYR A 295 -32.32 34.81 -14.79
CA TYR A 295 -32.90 33.69 -14.05
C TYR A 295 -33.44 32.65 -15.03
N VAL A 296 -32.80 31.48 -15.07
CA VAL A 296 -33.23 30.36 -15.91
C VAL A 296 -34.18 29.47 -15.11
N ASN A 297 -35.44 29.42 -15.54
CA ASN A 297 -36.45 28.55 -14.94
C ASN A 297 -36.36 27.13 -15.54
N GLY A 298 -36.15 26.13 -14.71
CA GLY A 298 -36.02 24.73 -15.13
C GLY A 298 -35.47 23.81 -14.04
N GLY A 299 -35.29 22.54 -14.38
CA GLY A 299 -34.61 21.56 -13.53
C GLY A 299 -33.10 21.77 -13.51
N ASP A 300 -32.46 21.37 -12.40
CA ASP A 300 -31.01 21.40 -12.19
C ASP A 300 -30.40 20.06 -12.61
N TYR A 301 -29.69 20.08 -13.74
CA TYR A 301 -29.06 18.89 -14.31
C TYR A 301 -27.55 18.96 -14.19
N ARG A 302 -26.97 17.86 -13.70
CA ARG A 302 -25.55 17.58 -13.75
C ARG A 302 -25.28 16.65 -14.93
N PHE A 303 -24.47 17.07 -15.90
CA PHE A 303 -23.91 16.19 -16.93
C PHE A 303 -22.49 15.81 -16.57
N LEU A 304 -22.13 14.54 -16.79
CA LEU A 304 -20.78 14.03 -16.60
C LEU A 304 -20.21 13.59 -17.94
N VAL A 305 -19.06 14.16 -18.29
CA VAL A 305 -18.29 13.80 -19.48
C VAL A 305 -16.91 13.33 -19.03
N ILE A 306 -16.50 12.16 -19.51
CA ILE A 306 -15.20 11.55 -19.20
C ILE A 306 -14.55 11.12 -20.52
N ALA A 307 -13.26 11.39 -20.68
CA ALA A 307 -12.51 11.12 -21.89
C ALA A 307 -13.19 11.68 -23.16
N GLY A 308 -13.81 12.86 -23.03
CA GLY A 308 -14.54 13.54 -24.11
C GLY A 308 -15.85 12.86 -24.54
N LYS A 309 -16.39 11.93 -23.73
CA LYS A 309 -17.65 11.24 -23.98
C LYS A 309 -18.66 11.49 -22.88
N PHE A 310 -19.91 11.74 -23.26
CA PHE A 310 -21.01 11.84 -22.32
C PHE A 310 -21.25 10.49 -21.65
N VAL A 311 -21.16 10.45 -20.31
CA VAL A 311 -21.25 9.20 -19.52
C VAL A 311 -22.57 9.10 -18.76
N ALA A 312 -22.95 10.18 -18.07
CA ALA A 312 -24.11 10.16 -17.18
C ALA A 312 -24.73 11.54 -17.01
N SER A 313 -25.99 11.57 -16.58
CA SER A 313 -26.66 12.77 -16.10
C SER A 313 -27.57 12.47 -14.91
N ALA A 314 -27.62 13.40 -13.96
CA ALA A 314 -28.53 13.35 -12.84
C ALA A 314 -29.23 14.70 -12.69
N THR A 315 -30.53 14.69 -12.39
CA THR A 315 -31.21 15.87 -11.85
C THR A 315 -31.04 15.90 -10.33
N ARG A 316 -30.83 17.09 -9.77
CA ARG A 316 -30.64 17.27 -8.33
C ARG A 316 -31.76 18.10 -7.73
N GLU A 317 -32.24 17.69 -6.57
CA GLU A 317 -33.21 18.47 -5.79
C GLU A 317 -32.59 18.90 -4.45
N PRO A 318 -32.79 20.16 -4.02
CA PRO A 318 -32.40 20.59 -2.68
C PRO A 318 -33.12 19.78 -1.60
N ALA A 319 -32.48 19.67 -0.44
CA ALA A 319 -33.06 18.97 0.70
C ALA A 319 -34.43 19.56 1.03
N HIS A 320 -35.45 18.70 1.13
CA HIS A 320 -36.82 19.11 1.37
C HIS A 320 -37.57 18.07 2.19
N VAL A 321 -38.68 18.51 2.76
CA VAL A 321 -39.73 17.65 3.34
C VAL A 321 -41.04 17.89 2.62
N VAL A 322 -41.92 16.90 2.63
CA VAL A 322 -43.27 16.99 2.07
C VAL A 322 -44.25 16.98 3.23
N GLY A 323 -45.13 17.98 3.28
CA GLY A 323 -46.17 18.07 4.30
C GLY A 323 -47.15 16.91 4.22
N ASP A 324 -47.50 16.36 5.38
CA ASP A 324 -48.58 15.38 5.57
C ASP A 324 -49.83 16.02 6.18
N GLY A 325 -49.79 17.33 6.48
CA GLY A 325 -50.84 18.10 7.14
C GLY A 325 -50.96 17.88 8.65
N GLN A 326 -50.10 17.06 9.27
CA GLN A 326 -50.21 16.68 10.69
C GLN A 326 -48.90 16.88 11.44
N SER A 327 -47.77 16.53 10.83
CA SER A 327 -46.44 16.57 11.44
C SER A 327 -45.79 17.95 11.28
N THR A 328 -45.04 18.37 12.30
CA THR A 328 -44.22 19.58 12.21
C THR A 328 -43.04 19.37 11.27
N ILE A 329 -42.48 20.44 10.71
CA ILE A 329 -41.26 20.36 9.89
C ILE A 329 -40.13 19.62 10.61
N ALA A 330 -39.94 19.85 11.92
CA ALA A 330 -38.96 19.11 12.72
C ALA A 330 -39.21 17.59 12.75
N ALA A 331 -40.47 17.17 12.94
CA ALA A 331 -40.84 15.76 12.93
C ALA A 331 -40.69 15.15 11.53
N LEU A 332 -41.03 15.88 10.47
CA LEU A 332 -40.83 15.45 9.08
C LEU A 332 -39.34 15.27 8.76
N ILE A 333 -38.46 16.17 9.23
CA ILE A 333 -37.01 16.01 9.08
C ILE A 333 -36.52 14.75 9.78
N GLN A 334 -36.96 14.50 11.01
CA GLN A 334 -36.64 13.27 11.74
C GLN A 334 -37.13 12.02 10.99
N GLY A 335 -38.36 12.05 10.46
CA GLY A 335 -38.91 10.97 9.65
C GLY A 335 -38.11 10.70 8.38
N VAL A 336 -37.69 11.74 7.66
CA VAL A 336 -36.82 11.62 6.48
C VAL A 336 -35.44 11.09 6.87
N ASN A 337 -34.85 11.56 7.97
CA ASN A 337 -33.55 11.11 8.47
C ASN A 337 -33.56 9.70 9.07
N ALA A 338 -34.73 9.15 9.39
CA ALA A 338 -34.91 7.76 9.81
C ALA A 338 -34.78 6.75 8.65
N ASP A 339 -34.70 7.22 7.40
CA ASP A 339 -34.38 6.35 6.26
C ASP A 339 -33.05 5.62 6.52
N PRO A 340 -33.02 4.28 6.49
CA PRO A 340 -31.80 3.52 6.75
C PRO A 340 -30.68 3.80 5.75
N ARG A 341 -30.96 4.42 4.61
CA ARG A 341 -29.97 4.88 3.62
C ARG A 341 -29.34 6.24 3.98
N ARG A 342 -29.88 6.97 4.96
CA ARG A 342 -29.29 8.22 5.48
C ARG A 342 -28.31 7.94 6.62
N GLY A 343 -27.14 8.57 6.54
CA GLY A 343 -26.06 8.42 7.52
C GLY A 343 -25.35 9.74 7.83
N PHE A 344 -24.42 9.67 8.78
CA PHE A 344 -23.58 10.80 9.13
C PHE A 344 -22.50 11.00 8.05
N GLY A 345 -22.28 12.24 7.60
CA GLY A 345 -21.28 12.54 6.57
C GLY A 345 -21.48 11.72 5.28
N HIS A 346 -20.46 10.94 4.91
CA HIS A 346 -20.46 10.05 3.74
C HIS A 346 -20.68 8.57 4.08
N GLU A 347 -21.14 8.25 5.29
CA GLU A 347 -21.34 6.87 5.77
C GLU A 347 -22.27 6.02 4.89
N LYS A 348 -23.31 6.64 4.33
CA LYS A 348 -24.36 5.94 3.58
C LYS A 348 -24.69 6.66 2.28
N VAL A 349 -25.51 6.04 1.44
CA VAL A 349 -25.96 6.57 0.14
C VAL A 349 -26.46 8.01 0.24
N LEU A 350 -27.22 8.34 1.28
CA LEU A 350 -27.77 9.67 1.53
C LEU A 350 -27.17 10.29 2.80
N THR A 351 -27.01 11.60 2.81
CA THR A 351 -26.58 12.34 4.00
C THR A 351 -27.80 12.81 4.79
N GLN A 352 -27.72 12.79 6.12
CA GLN A 352 -28.79 13.34 6.96
C GLN A 352 -28.99 14.84 6.71
N ILE A 353 -30.25 15.29 6.82
CA ILE A 353 -30.60 16.70 6.73
C ILE A 353 -30.33 17.33 8.09
N GLU A 354 -29.33 18.20 8.15
CA GLU A 354 -29.01 18.97 9.35
C GLU A 354 -29.74 20.33 9.37
N VAL A 355 -30.29 20.67 10.53
CA VAL A 355 -30.90 21.98 10.76
C VAL A 355 -29.82 22.98 11.15
N ASN A 356 -29.65 24.02 10.33
CA ASN A 356 -28.65 25.07 10.54
C ASN A 356 -29.24 26.47 10.29
N SER A 357 -28.42 27.52 10.45
CA SER A 357 -28.84 28.92 10.27
C SER A 357 -29.47 29.21 8.90
N MET A 358 -28.99 28.57 7.83
CA MET A 358 -29.58 28.67 6.49
C MET A 358 -30.99 28.08 6.43
N THR A 359 -31.21 26.94 7.10
CA THR A 359 -32.51 26.29 7.19
C THR A 359 -33.51 27.23 7.87
N ALA A 360 -33.11 27.83 8.99
CA ALA A 360 -33.91 28.82 9.69
C ALA A 360 -34.24 30.05 8.82
N ARG A 361 -33.26 30.56 8.05
CA ARG A 361 -33.44 31.69 7.13
C ARG A 361 -34.45 31.39 6.02
N LEU A 362 -34.39 30.22 5.39
CA LEU A 362 -35.32 29.83 4.32
C LEU A 362 -36.74 29.65 4.80
N LEU A 363 -36.92 29.07 5.99
CA LEU A 363 -38.23 28.95 6.62
C LEU A 363 -38.78 30.34 6.95
N ALA A 364 -37.98 31.22 7.55
CA ALA A 364 -38.38 32.58 7.90
C ALA A 364 -38.81 33.41 6.67
N LEU A 365 -38.14 33.25 5.52
CA LEU A 365 -38.51 33.91 4.26
C LEU A 365 -39.92 33.51 3.76
N ARG A 366 -40.41 32.33 4.15
CA ARG A 366 -41.78 31.87 3.87
C ARG A 366 -42.75 32.10 5.03
N GLY A 367 -42.31 32.79 6.09
CA GLY A 367 -43.10 32.97 7.32
C GLY A 367 -43.31 31.67 8.11
N LEU A 368 -42.44 30.67 7.92
CA LEU A 368 -42.50 29.36 8.58
C LEU A 368 -41.38 29.19 9.62
N SER A 369 -41.56 28.23 10.50
CA SER A 369 -40.65 27.79 11.55
C SER A 369 -40.63 26.26 11.63
N LEU A 370 -39.69 25.70 12.39
CA LEU A 370 -39.59 24.24 12.56
C LEU A 370 -40.82 23.61 13.26
N ALA A 371 -41.62 24.42 13.94
CA ALA A 371 -42.81 23.98 14.66
C ALA A 371 -44.08 23.98 13.80
N ASP A 372 -44.04 24.53 12.58
CA ASP A 372 -45.21 24.61 11.71
C ASP A 372 -45.46 23.29 10.98
N CYS A 373 -46.74 22.99 10.72
CA CYS A 373 -47.20 21.81 9.99
C CYS A 373 -47.56 22.19 8.55
N PRO A 374 -46.76 21.80 7.53
CA PRO A 374 -47.04 22.12 6.13
C PRO A 374 -48.27 21.37 5.62
N ALA A 375 -48.97 21.95 4.64
CA ALA A 375 -50.16 21.32 4.08
C ALA A 375 -49.84 19.99 3.37
N PRO A 376 -50.80 19.05 3.27
CA PRO A 376 -50.59 17.79 2.56
C PRO A 376 -50.07 17.99 1.12
N GLY A 377 -48.93 17.40 0.80
CA GLY A 377 -48.28 17.51 -0.51
C GLY A 377 -47.45 18.78 -0.74
N GLU A 378 -47.40 19.70 0.23
CA GLU A 378 -46.59 20.91 0.14
C GLU A 378 -45.10 20.57 0.31
N LYS A 379 -44.26 20.91 -0.68
CA LYS A 379 -42.81 20.75 -0.59
C LYS A 379 -42.16 21.96 0.10
N ILE A 380 -41.51 21.71 1.23
CA ILE A 380 -40.73 22.70 1.98
C ILE A 380 -39.25 22.44 1.79
N TYR A 381 -38.57 23.33 1.06
CA TYR A 381 -37.12 23.28 0.86
C TYR A 381 -36.38 23.82 2.08
N LEU A 382 -35.39 23.06 2.54
CA LEU A 382 -34.59 23.32 3.73
C LEU A 382 -33.20 23.86 3.41
N LYS A 383 -32.77 23.76 2.15
CA LYS A 383 -31.50 24.27 1.61
C LYS A 383 -31.74 25.00 0.29
N ALA A 384 -30.87 25.96 -0.01
CA ALA A 384 -30.98 26.77 -1.23
C ALA A 384 -30.36 26.08 -2.46
N THR A 385 -29.37 25.20 -2.24
CA THR A 385 -28.64 24.50 -3.31
C THR A 385 -28.93 23.01 -3.30
N ALA A 386 -28.91 22.40 -4.49
CA ALA A 386 -29.15 20.98 -4.68
C ALA A 386 -27.88 20.14 -4.38
N ASN A 387 -27.41 20.21 -3.13
CA ASN A 387 -26.18 19.53 -2.71
C ASN A 387 -26.49 18.27 -1.88
N LEU A 388 -25.97 17.12 -2.34
CA LEU A 388 -26.16 15.82 -1.66
C LEU A 388 -25.57 15.83 -0.25
N SER A 389 -24.47 16.55 0.00
CA SER A 389 -23.85 16.64 1.33
C SER A 389 -24.71 17.40 2.35
N GLN A 390 -25.69 18.17 1.90
CA GLN A 390 -26.64 18.87 2.76
C GLN A 390 -28.01 18.17 2.84
N GLY A 391 -28.05 16.89 2.40
CA GLY A 391 -29.23 16.04 2.44
C GLY A 391 -30.15 16.13 1.21
N GLY A 392 -29.70 16.77 0.13
CA GLY A 392 -30.38 16.77 -1.17
C GLY A 392 -30.47 15.38 -1.80
N THR A 393 -31.29 15.25 -2.83
CA THR A 393 -31.53 14.00 -3.55
C THR A 393 -31.10 14.12 -5.02
N ALA A 394 -30.83 12.98 -5.65
CA ALA A 394 -30.45 12.91 -7.06
C ALA A 394 -31.23 11.82 -7.79
N THR A 395 -31.62 12.08 -9.03
CA THR A 395 -32.32 11.12 -9.89
C THR A 395 -31.54 10.95 -11.19
N ASP A 396 -31.21 9.71 -11.57
CA ASP A 396 -30.58 9.41 -12.87
C ASP A 396 -31.55 9.72 -14.01
N VAL A 397 -31.10 10.55 -14.97
CA VAL A 397 -31.86 10.96 -16.16
C VAL A 397 -31.03 10.79 -17.43
N THR A 398 -29.95 10.00 -17.36
CA THR A 398 -28.97 9.85 -18.44
C THR A 398 -29.61 9.44 -19.77
N ASP A 399 -30.54 8.49 -19.75
CA ASP A 399 -31.13 7.95 -20.97
C ASP A 399 -32.17 8.89 -21.59
N GLU A 400 -32.67 9.87 -20.83
CA GLU A 400 -33.61 10.89 -21.27
C GLU A 400 -32.91 12.04 -22.03
N VAL A 401 -31.59 12.21 -21.84
CA VAL A 401 -30.85 13.33 -22.46
C VAL A 401 -30.80 13.19 -23.98
N HIS A 402 -31.36 14.18 -24.68
CA HIS A 402 -31.38 14.26 -26.14
C HIS A 402 -29.95 14.24 -26.74
N PRO A 403 -29.70 13.58 -27.89
CA PRO A 403 -28.37 13.48 -28.50
C PRO A 403 -27.66 14.83 -28.75
N GLU A 404 -28.39 15.88 -29.13
CA GLU A 404 -27.82 17.22 -29.32
C GLU A 404 -27.27 17.82 -28.01
N ILE A 405 -27.91 17.54 -26.87
CA ILE A 405 -27.44 18.00 -25.56
C ILE A 405 -26.22 17.20 -25.13
N ARG A 406 -26.18 15.88 -25.41
CA ARG A 406 -24.98 15.06 -25.18
C ARG A 406 -23.79 15.60 -25.97
N LEU A 407 -23.99 15.92 -27.25
CA LEU A 407 -22.95 16.53 -28.09
C LEU A 407 -22.51 17.90 -27.55
N MET A 408 -23.43 18.73 -27.06
CA MET A 408 -23.10 20.00 -26.42
C MET A 408 -22.23 19.80 -25.17
N ALA A 409 -22.56 18.81 -24.33
CA ALA A 409 -21.77 18.47 -23.15
C ALA A 409 -20.36 17.99 -23.53
N GLU A 410 -20.25 17.10 -24.53
CA GLU A 410 -18.94 16.65 -25.05
C GLU A 410 -18.11 17.80 -25.61
N ARG A 411 -18.74 18.73 -26.37
CA ARG A 411 -18.08 19.93 -26.87
C ARG A 411 -17.62 20.85 -25.75
N THR A 412 -18.43 21.02 -24.70
CA THR A 412 -18.08 21.82 -23.51
C THR A 412 -16.78 21.31 -22.89
N ALA A 413 -16.67 19.99 -22.69
CA ALA A 413 -15.46 19.37 -22.15
C ALA A 413 -14.22 19.66 -23.02
N GLN A 414 -14.36 19.54 -24.34
CA GLN A 414 -13.27 19.78 -25.29
C GLN A 414 -12.84 21.26 -25.35
N ILE A 415 -13.79 22.19 -25.28
CA ILE A 415 -13.52 23.63 -25.33
C ILE A 415 -12.73 24.08 -24.10
N ILE A 416 -13.11 23.58 -22.91
CA ILE A 416 -12.40 23.90 -21.66
C ILE A 416 -11.11 23.10 -21.53
N GLY A 417 -11.04 21.91 -22.15
CA GLY A 417 -9.84 21.06 -22.15
C GLY A 417 -9.74 20.14 -20.92
N LEU A 418 -10.86 19.73 -20.35
CA LEU A 418 -10.93 18.82 -19.21
C LEU A 418 -11.17 17.36 -19.66
N ASP A 419 -10.45 16.44 -19.02
CA ASP A 419 -10.53 14.99 -19.24
C ASP A 419 -11.69 14.34 -18.47
N CYS A 420 -12.03 14.88 -17.31
CA CYS A 420 -13.20 14.53 -16.51
C CYS A 420 -13.90 15.83 -16.09
N VAL A 421 -15.17 16.01 -16.48
CA VAL A 421 -15.87 17.28 -16.25
C VAL A 421 -17.31 17.06 -15.85
N GLY A 422 -17.73 17.83 -14.84
CA GLY A 422 -19.13 17.97 -14.47
C GLY A 422 -19.68 19.30 -14.94
N ILE A 423 -20.75 19.28 -15.72
CA ILE A 423 -21.40 20.46 -16.29
C ILE A 423 -22.73 20.64 -15.58
N ASP A 424 -22.90 21.78 -14.91
CA ASP A 424 -24.17 22.17 -14.31
C ASP A 424 -24.97 22.99 -15.33
N ALA A 425 -26.20 22.55 -15.59
CA ALA A 425 -27.08 23.21 -16.53
C ALA A 425 -28.51 23.28 -16.01
N LEU A 426 -29.19 24.37 -16.35
CA LEU A 426 -30.61 24.55 -16.10
C LEU A 426 -31.37 24.36 -17.40
N ALA A 427 -32.41 23.53 -17.40
CA ALA A 427 -33.21 23.27 -18.59
C ALA A 427 -34.67 23.01 -18.23
N ARG A 428 -35.60 23.35 -19.13
CA ARG A 428 -37.03 22.99 -18.94
C ARG A 428 -37.26 21.51 -19.19
N ASP A 429 -36.66 20.98 -20.25
CA ASP A 429 -36.78 19.57 -20.64
C ASP A 429 -35.54 19.12 -21.43
N ILE A 430 -34.77 18.18 -20.88
CA ILE A 430 -33.55 17.64 -21.49
C ILE A 430 -33.82 16.56 -22.56
N SER A 431 -35.07 16.12 -22.73
CA SER A 431 -35.46 15.16 -23.76
C SER A 431 -35.67 15.79 -25.14
N LEU A 432 -35.76 17.12 -25.18
CA LEU A 432 -35.93 17.89 -26.41
C LEU A 432 -34.59 18.31 -27.05
N PRO A 433 -34.57 18.62 -28.36
CA PRO A 433 -33.44 19.24 -29.03
C PRO A 433 -32.94 20.51 -28.32
N LEU A 434 -31.65 20.84 -28.47
CA LEU A 434 -30.97 21.88 -27.66
C LEU A 434 -31.67 23.26 -27.75
N HIS A 435 -32.20 23.60 -28.92
CA HIS A 435 -32.88 24.89 -29.14
C HIS A 435 -34.28 24.97 -28.49
N GLN A 436 -34.90 23.83 -28.16
CA GLN A 436 -36.25 23.77 -27.55
C GLN A 436 -36.20 23.51 -26.05
N SER A 437 -35.18 22.79 -25.58
CA SER A 437 -34.98 22.42 -24.17
C SER A 437 -34.90 23.62 -23.22
N GLY A 438 -34.51 24.78 -23.73
CA GLY A 438 -34.22 25.98 -22.93
C GLY A 438 -32.96 25.82 -22.07
N LEU A 439 -32.10 24.86 -22.41
CA LEU A 439 -30.91 24.55 -21.65
C LEU A 439 -29.90 25.70 -21.65
N LYS A 440 -29.35 26.01 -20.47
CA LYS A 440 -28.27 26.97 -20.25
C LYS A 440 -27.22 26.36 -19.34
N VAL A 441 -25.96 26.35 -19.77
CA VAL A 441 -24.82 25.92 -18.94
C VAL A 441 -24.49 27.03 -17.94
N VAL A 442 -24.53 26.68 -16.65
CA VAL A 442 -24.34 27.61 -15.53
C VAL A 442 -22.90 27.56 -15.03
N GLU A 443 -22.33 26.36 -14.93
CA GLU A 443 -21.02 26.11 -14.32
C GLU A 443 -20.39 24.84 -14.91
N VAL A 444 -19.05 24.81 -14.90
CA VAL A 444 -18.23 23.68 -15.34
C VAL A 444 -17.24 23.37 -14.23
N ASN A 445 -17.11 22.10 -13.84
CA ASN A 445 -16.31 21.69 -12.69
C ASN A 445 -15.26 20.65 -13.10
N ALA A 446 -14.00 20.89 -12.72
CA ALA A 446 -12.88 20.00 -13.01
C ALA A 446 -12.78 18.78 -12.08
N ALA A 447 -13.43 18.81 -10.90
CA ALA A 447 -13.45 17.70 -9.94
C ALA A 447 -14.90 17.22 -9.66
N PRO A 448 -15.63 16.70 -10.67
CA PRO A 448 -17.01 16.28 -10.45
C PRO A 448 -17.11 15.14 -9.43
N GLY A 449 -18.09 15.23 -8.53
CA GLY A 449 -18.43 14.15 -7.61
C GLY A 449 -19.18 13.01 -8.32
N PHE A 450 -18.79 11.76 -8.06
CA PHE A 450 -19.40 10.59 -8.70
C PHE A 450 -20.61 10.02 -7.96
N ARG A 451 -20.77 10.34 -6.66
CA ARG A 451 -21.79 9.77 -5.76
C ARG A 451 -23.20 9.78 -6.38
N MET A 452 -23.61 10.90 -6.99
CA MET A 452 -24.95 11.03 -7.56
C MET A 452 -25.23 10.12 -8.76
N HIS A 453 -24.19 9.64 -9.44
CA HIS A 453 -24.31 8.72 -10.57
C HIS A 453 -24.10 7.26 -10.15
N LEU A 454 -23.24 7.02 -9.16
CA LEU A 454 -23.00 5.69 -8.59
C LEU A 454 -24.20 5.20 -7.79
N GLU A 455 -24.80 6.08 -6.97
CA GLU A 455 -25.89 5.72 -6.06
C GLU A 455 -26.98 6.81 -6.08
N PRO A 456 -27.71 6.97 -7.19
CA PRO A 456 -28.80 7.94 -7.25
C PRO A 456 -29.93 7.54 -6.29
N THR A 457 -30.67 8.53 -5.78
CA THR A 457 -31.86 8.29 -4.94
C THR A 457 -32.95 7.56 -5.73
N HIS A 458 -33.11 7.90 -7.01
CA HIS A 458 -34.03 7.27 -7.95
C HIS A 458 -33.35 7.05 -9.31
N GLY A 459 -33.79 6.04 -10.05
CA GLY A 459 -33.22 5.70 -11.36
C GLY A 459 -32.08 4.67 -11.28
N THR A 460 -31.25 4.61 -12.33
CA THR A 460 -30.27 3.54 -12.51
C THR A 460 -28.88 3.95 -12.00
N SER A 461 -28.26 3.09 -11.18
CA SER A 461 -26.85 3.23 -10.79
C SER A 461 -25.92 3.04 -12.00
N ARG A 462 -24.93 3.93 -12.16
CA ARG A 462 -23.96 3.88 -13.25
C ARG A 462 -22.54 3.88 -12.71
N ASN A 463 -21.75 2.87 -13.06
CA ASN A 463 -20.32 2.82 -12.76
C ASN A 463 -19.56 3.85 -13.63
N VAL A 464 -19.52 5.08 -13.16
CA VAL A 464 -18.81 6.19 -13.82
C VAL A 464 -17.31 6.20 -13.51
N ALA A 465 -16.85 5.41 -12.54
CA ALA A 465 -15.42 5.20 -12.29
C ALA A 465 -14.76 4.40 -13.42
N LYS A 466 -15.47 3.41 -13.96
CA LYS A 466 -15.02 2.56 -15.08
C LYS A 466 -14.45 3.34 -16.27
N PRO A 467 -15.16 4.30 -16.91
CA PRO A 467 -14.62 5.04 -18.05
C PRO A 467 -13.40 5.91 -17.68
N LEU A 468 -13.31 6.41 -16.45
CA LEU A 468 -12.13 7.14 -15.98
C LEU A 468 -10.92 6.22 -15.84
N VAL A 469 -11.10 5.03 -15.26
CA VAL A 469 -10.04 4.02 -15.18
C VAL A 469 -9.67 3.47 -16.56
N ASP A 470 -10.62 3.32 -17.49
CA ASP A 470 -10.35 2.94 -18.89
C ASP A 470 -9.46 3.98 -19.61
N MET A 471 -9.69 5.28 -19.34
CA MET A 471 -8.85 6.37 -19.86
C MET A 471 -7.43 6.35 -19.30
N LEU A 472 -7.29 6.09 -17.99
CA LEU A 472 -6.00 6.04 -17.32
C LEU A 472 -5.20 4.77 -17.66
N PHE A 473 -5.90 3.65 -17.83
CA PHE A 473 -5.38 2.30 -18.01
C PHE A 473 -6.13 1.61 -19.16
N PRO A 474 -5.77 1.91 -20.42
CA PRO A 474 -6.43 1.34 -21.58
C PRO A 474 -6.22 -0.17 -21.68
N GLN A 475 -7.03 -0.84 -22.52
CA GLN A 475 -6.87 -2.27 -22.76
C GLN A 475 -5.43 -2.59 -23.23
N GLY A 476 -4.88 -3.68 -22.69
CA GLY A 476 -3.48 -4.06 -22.93
C GLY A 476 -2.46 -3.34 -22.05
N TYR A 477 -2.91 -2.50 -21.10
CA TYR A 477 -2.04 -1.94 -20.06
C TYR A 477 -1.22 -3.03 -19.37
N THR A 478 0.09 -2.79 -19.27
CA THR A 478 1.02 -3.69 -18.60
C THR A 478 1.47 -3.03 -17.30
N GLN A 479 1.36 -3.76 -16.19
CA GLN A 479 1.93 -3.32 -14.92
C GLN A 479 3.44 -3.49 -14.93
N VAL A 480 4.13 -2.64 -14.17
CA VAL A 480 5.55 -2.86 -13.85
C VAL A 480 5.69 -4.17 -13.09
N PRO A 481 6.41 -5.18 -13.63
CA PRO A 481 6.59 -6.45 -12.95
C PRO A 481 7.45 -6.30 -11.69
N VAL A 482 7.06 -7.03 -10.65
CA VAL A 482 7.76 -7.05 -9.36
C VAL A 482 8.35 -8.44 -9.11
N VAL A 483 9.66 -8.49 -8.83
CA VAL A 483 10.36 -9.67 -8.33
C VAL A 483 10.67 -9.47 -6.86
N ALA A 484 10.21 -10.37 -5.99
CA ALA A 484 10.56 -10.37 -4.57
C ALA A 484 11.40 -11.60 -4.22
N ILE A 485 12.53 -11.39 -3.54
CA ILE A 485 13.49 -12.43 -3.20
C ILE A 485 13.64 -12.51 -1.69
N THR A 486 13.45 -13.69 -1.11
CA THR A 486 13.77 -13.95 0.28
C THR A 486 14.56 -15.25 0.48
N GLY A 487 15.16 -15.36 1.64
CA GLY A 487 16.06 -16.46 2.03
C GLY A 487 16.87 -16.09 3.26
N THR A 488 17.53 -17.05 3.88
CA THR A 488 18.48 -16.75 4.95
C THR A 488 19.75 -16.16 4.35
N ASN A 489 20.34 -16.84 3.36
CA ASN A 489 21.52 -16.41 2.62
C ASN A 489 21.23 -16.23 1.11
N GLY A 490 22.07 -15.48 0.40
CA GLY A 490 22.02 -15.35 -1.07
C GLY A 490 21.05 -14.29 -1.65
N LYS A 491 20.21 -13.68 -0.80
CA LYS A 491 19.20 -12.67 -1.21
C LYS A 491 19.78 -11.52 -2.03
N THR A 492 20.72 -10.77 -1.45
CA THR A 492 21.33 -9.60 -2.09
C THR A 492 22.01 -9.94 -3.40
N THR A 493 22.75 -11.06 -3.45
CA THR A 493 23.46 -11.50 -4.66
C THR A 493 22.48 -11.88 -5.76
N THR A 494 21.42 -12.62 -5.42
CA THR A 494 20.36 -12.99 -6.37
C THR A 494 19.62 -11.74 -6.87
N ALA A 495 19.25 -10.82 -5.98
CA ALA A 495 18.57 -9.57 -6.36
C ALA A 495 19.44 -8.71 -7.28
N LYS A 496 20.74 -8.57 -6.99
CA LYS A 496 21.70 -7.84 -7.85
C LYS A 496 21.91 -8.52 -9.20
N LEU A 497 21.99 -9.85 -9.22
CA LEU A 497 22.13 -10.63 -10.46
C LEU A 497 20.91 -10.48 -11.37
N ILE A 498 19.69 -10.60 -10.81
CA ILE A 498 18.43 -10.36 -11.55
C ILE A 498 18.37 -8.93 -12.07
N THR A 499 18.71 -7.95 -11.22
CA THR A 499 18.76 -6.53 -11.59
C THR A 499 19.73 -6.30 -12.75
N HIS A 500 20.93 -6.87 -12.67
CA HIS A 500 21.95 -6.75 -13.71
C HIS A 500 21.49 -7.37 -15.04
N ALA A 501 20.89 -8.56 -15.01
CA ALA A 501 20.39 -9.23 -16.21
C ALA A 501 19.23 -8.45 -16.86
N LEU A 502 18.30 -7.90 -16.07
CA LEU A 502 17.21 -7.05 -16.58
C LEU A 502 17.76 -5.76 -17.20
N LYS A 503 18.72 -5.11 -16.54
CA LYS A 503 19.41 -3.94 -17.10
C LYS A 503 20.13 -4.25 -18.42
N TYR A 504 20.83 -5.39 -18.47
CA TYR A 504 21.47 -5.87 -19.69
C TYR A 504 20.46 -6.09 -20.81
N ALA A 505 19.25 -6.55 -20.49
CA ALA A 505 18.12 -6.67 -21.41
C ALA A 505 17.46 -5.33 -21.80
N GLY A 506 18.04 -4.18 -21.41
CA GLY A 506 17.55 -2.84 -21.73
C GLY A 506 16.39 -2.36 -20.87
N LYS A 507 16.15 -3.00 -19.71
CA LYS A 507 15.10 -2.58 -18.76
C LYS A 507 15.62 -1.54 -17.78
N LYS A 508 14.71 -0.67 -17.30
CA LYS A 508 14.99 0.31 -16.25
C LYS A 508 14.55 -0.25 -14.91
N VAL A 509 15.51 -0.66 -14.10
CA VAL A 509 15.23 -1.45 -12.90
C VAL A 509 15.37 -0.60 -11.64
N GLY A 510 14.36 -0.65 -10.78
CA GLY A 510 14.46 -0.21 -9.40
C GLY A 510 14.80 -1.37 -8.48
N LEU A 511 15.89 -1.27 -7.73
CA LEU A 511 16.34 -2.28 -6.77
C LEU A 511 16.24 -1.72 -5.35
N ALA A 512 15.58 -2.45 -4.45
CA ALA A 512 15.66 -2.24 -3.00
C ALA A 512 16.32 -3.45 -2.34
N CYS A 513 17.40 -3.23 -1.59
CA CYS A 513 18.19 -4.31 -0.98
C CYS A 513 18.94 -3.87 0.29
N THR A 514 19.67 -4.78 0.91
CA THR A 514 20.42 -4.49 2.16
C THR A 514 21.55 -3.48 1.99
N THR A 515 22.00 -3.22 0.75
CA THR A 515 23.06 -2.22 0.49
C THR A 515 22.52 -0.85 0.12
N GLY A 516 21.23 -0.74 -0.20
CA GLY A 516 20.64 0.53 -0.60
C GLY A 516 19.48 0.40 -1.57
N ILE A 517 19.11 1.55 -2.13
CA ILE A 517 18.17 1.68 -3.23
C ILE A 517 18.93 2.14 -4.46
N ALA A 518 18.78 1.42 -5.57
CA ALA A 518 19.35 1.78 -6.85
C ALA A 518 18.26 1.99 -7.91
N ILE A 519 18.32 3.11 -8.61
CA ILE A 519 17.44 3.43 -9.73
C ILE A 519 18.26 3.38 -11.01
N ASP A 520 17.92 2.43 -11.87
CA ASP A 520 18.66 2.11 -13.10
C ASP A 520 20.16 1.88 -12.82
N GLY A 521 20.46 1.22 -11.70
CA GLY A 521 21.80 0.89 -11.21
C GLY A 521 22.61 2.04 -10.60
N ASN A 522 22.02 3.24 -10.46
CA ASN A 522 22.60 4.31 -9.66
C ASN A 522 22.05 4.25 -8.25
N PHE A 523 22.91 4.04 -7.26
CA PHE A 523 22.50 4.06 -5.85
C PHE A 523 22.11 5.49 -5.45
N VAL A 524 20.84 5.67 -5.07
CA VAL A 524 20.28 6.95 -4.61
C VAL A 524 20.23 7.05 -3.08
N LEU A 525 20.19 5.90 -2.41
CA LEU A 525 20.21 5.78 -0.96
C LEU A 525 21.09 4.60 -0.56
N SER A 526 21.87 4.78 0.50
CA SER A 526 22.71 3.73 1.10
C SER A 526 22.15 3.30 2.45
N GLY A 527 22.32 2.02 2.79
CA GLY A 527 21.79 1.42 4.03
C GLY A 527 20.87 0.23 3.76
N ASP A 528 20.31 -0.34 4.83
CA ASP A 528 19.45 -1.51 4.73
C ASP A 528 18.01 -1.11 4.36
N TYR A 529 17.67 -1.30 3.08
CA TYR A 529 16.33 -1.08 2.53
C TYR A 529 15.66 -2.38 2.08
N SER A 530 16.02 -3.52 2.70
CA SER A 530 15.43 -4.84 2.43
C SER A 530 14.01 -5.05 2.99
N GLY A 531 13.30 -3.98 3.26
CA GLY A 531 11.97 -3.98 3.87
C GLY A 531 10.97 -3.10 3.11
N PRO A 532 9.73 -2.99 3.62
CA PRO A 532 8.64 -2.28 2.93
C PRO A 532 8.90 -0.79 2.71
N GLU A 533 9.81 -0.17 3.45
CA GLU A 533 10.25 1.21 3.18
C GLU A 533 10.99 1.32 1.84
N GLY A 534 11.92 0.39 1.57
CA GLY A 534 12.62 0.33 0.29
C GLY A 534 11.68 0.02 -0.87
N ALA A 535 10.78 -0.95 -0.68
CA ALA A 535 9.73 -1.25 -1.65
C ALA A 535 8.87 -0.01 -1.95
N GLY A 536 8.43 0.70 -0.91
CA GLY A 536 7.60 1.90 -1.02
C GLY A 536 8.26 3.10 -1.71
N ILE A 537 9.60 3.14 -1.79
CA ILE A 537 10.33 4.14 -2.58
C ILE A 537 10.37 3.72 -4.05
N VAL A 538 10.77 2.46 -4.32
CA VAL A 538 10.97 1.99 -5.69
C VAL A 538 9.66 1.91 -6.47
N VAL A 539 8.56 1.49 -5.86
CA VAL A 539 7.24 1.42 -6.53
C VAL A 539 6.69 2.78 -6.95
N ARG A 540 7.19 3.87 -6.36
CA ARG A 540 6.79 5.26 -6.67
C ARG A 540 7.71 5.93 -7.69
N GLU A 541 8.82 5.30 -8.05
CA GLU A 541 9.82 5.87 -8.95
C GLU A 541 9.30 5.85 -10.41
N PRO A 542 8.96 7.00 -11.03
CA PRO A 542 8.37 7.04 -12.36
C PRO A 542 9.31 6.59 -13.49
N SER A 543 10.62 6.47 -13.24
CA SER A 543 11.58 6.10 -14.29
C SER A 543 11.74 4.58 -14.48
N VAL A 544 11.27 3.74 -13.55
CA VAL A 544 11.52 2.29 -13.58
C VAL A 544 10.36 1.53 -14.21
N ASP A 545 10.70 0.58 -15.08
CA ASP A 545 9.73 -0.32 -15.72
C ASP A 545 9.81 -1.76 -15.19
N HIS A 546 10.76 -2.07 -14.29
CA HIS A 546 10.88 -3.34 -13.57
C HIS A 546 11.31 -3.07 -12.11
N ILE A 547 10.85 -3.88 -11.18
CA ILE A 547 11.15 -3.75 -9.75
C ILE A 547 11.72 -5.05 -9.21
N VAL A 548 12.83 -4.95 -8.48
CA VAL A 548 13.47 -6.07 -7.79
C VAL A 548 13.61 -5.73 -6.31
N LEU A 549 13.01 -6.56 -5.45
CA LEU A 549 12.95 -6.37 -4.01
C LEU A 549 13.69 -7.53 -3.33
N GLU A 550 14.79 -7.23 -2.63
CA GLU A 550 15.25 -8.12 -1.59
C GLU A 550 14.38 -7.91 -0.34
N VAL A 551 13.85 -9.01 0.20
CA VAL A 551 12.89 -9.01 1.30
C VAL A 551 13.47 -9.75 2.50
N ALA A 552 13.79 -8.99 3.54
CA ALA A 552 14.22 -9.53 4.82
C ALA A 552 13.03 -9.89 5.72
N ARG A 553 13.24 -10.89 6.59
CA ARG A 553 12.23 -11.37 7.54
C ARG A 553 11.67 -10.26 8.44
N GLY A 554 12.53 -9.35 8.88
CA GLY A 554 12.16 -8.24 9.75
C GLY A 554 11.21 -7.24 9.08
N GLY A 555 11.34 -7.03 7.76
CA GLY A 555 10.41 -6.19 7.00
C GLY A 555 8.99 -6.76 7.01
N ILE A 556 8.88 -8.06 6.67
CA ILE A 556 7.60 -8.79 6.64
C ILE A 556 6.91 -8.75 8.02
N ILE A 557 7.65 -8.99 9.11
CA ILE A 557 7.07 -9.05 10.47
C ILE A 557 6.66 -7.67 10.98
N ARG A 558 7.45 -6.63 10.73
CA ARG A 558 7.21 -5.31 11.35
C ARG A 558 6.18 -4.48 10.60
N ARG A 559 6.12 -4.60 9.27
CA ARG A 559 5.31 -3.70 8.42
C ARG A 559 4.65 -4.41 7.23
N GLY A 560 5.06 -5.64 6.88
CA GLY A 560 4.59 -6.39 5.72
C GLY A 560 5.55 -6.32 4.53
N LEU A 561 5.14 -6.84 3.38
CA LEU A 561 5.98 -6.95 2.18
C LEU A 561 6.27 -5.60 1.49
N GLY A 562 5.35 -4.63 1.61
CA GLY A 562 5.43 -3.32 0.95
C GLY A 562 4.84 -3.28 -0.47
N VAL A 563 4.42 -4.44 -0.98
CA VAL A 563 3.62 -4.62 -2.20
C VAL A 563 2.54 -5.66 -1.93
N ASP A 564 1.42 -5.57 -2.64
CA ASP A 564 0.27 -6.46 -2.45
C ASP A 564 0.46 -7.82 -3.12
N GLU A 565 0.99 -7.80 -4.35
CA GLU A 565 1.27 -9.00 -5.15
C GLU A 565 2.59 -8.85 -5.92
N VAL A 566 3.16 -9.99 -6.34
CA VAL A 566 4.40 -10.03 -7.14
C VAL A 566 4.22 -10.90 -8.37
N ASP A 567 4.96 -10.57 -9.44
CA ASP A 567 4.99 -11.36 -10.67
C ASP A 567 5.90 -12.58 -10.50
N VAL A 568 6.99 -12.42 -9.73
CA VAL A 568 7.89 -13.52 -9.36
C VAL A 568 8.25 -13.46 -7.88
N GLY A 569 7.97 -14.54 -7.15
CA GLY A 569 8.39 -14.72 -5.75
C GLY A 569 9.48 -15.78 -5.65
N VAL A 570 10.64 -15.45 -5.08
CA VAL A 570 11.80 -16.35 -4.98
C VAL A 570 12.09 -16.70 -3.52
N LEU A 571 12.11 -17.99 -3.20
CA LEU A 571 12.48 -18.52 -1.89
C LEU A 571 13.76 -19.36 -2.02
N LEU A 572 14.87 -18.80 -1.53
CA LEU A 572 16.21 -19.36 -1.74
C LEU A 572 16.58 -20.49 -0.77
N ASN A 573 16.38 -20.26 0.53
CA ASN A 573 16.73 -21.18 1.61
C ASN A 573 16.18 -20.67 2.95
N ILE A 574 16.00 -21.57 3.91
CA ILE A 574 15.53 -21.27 5.27
C ILE A 574 16.50 -21.88 6.29
N GLY A 575 17.60 -21.17 6.54
CA GLY A 575 18.55 -21.49 7.61
C GLY A 575 18.07 -21.08 9.01
N SER A 576 18.88 -21.33 10.03
CA SER A 576 18.54 -21.18 11.46
C SER A 576 18.84 -19.79 12.07
N ASP A 577 18.99 -18.75 11.24
CA ASP A 577 19.30 -17.39 11.70
C ASP A 577 18.06 -16.68 12.30
N HIS A 578 18.29 -15.78 13.26
CA HIS A 578 17.28 -14.91 13.89
C HIS A 578 16.14 -15.59 14.71
N MET A 579 16.27 -16.85 15.11
CA MET A 579 15.36 -17.48 16.07
C MET A 579 15.44 -16.80 17.46
N GLY A 580 14.33 -16.79 18.21
CA GLY A 580 14.20 -16.16 19.53
C GLY A 580 13.95 -14.65 19.51
N THR A 581 13.53 -14.09 18.36
CA THR A 581 13.29 -12.64 18.22
C THR A 581 12.04 -12.35 17.38
N ASP A 582 11.33 -11.27 17.70
CA ASP A 582 10.10 -10.85 17.00
C ASP A 582 9.01 -11.95 16.98
N TRP A 583 8.92 -12.76 18.04
CA TRP A 583 7.97 -13.88 18.19
C TRP A 583 8.17 -14.99 17.14
N ILE A 584 9.43 -15.30 16.82
CA ILE A 584 9.85 -16.36 15.90
C ILE A 584 10.71 -17.34 16.70
N GLU A 585 10.11 -18.42 17.15
CA GLU A 585 10.78 -19.39 18.03
C GLU A 585 11.31 -20.59 17.26
N THR A 586 10.60 -21.00 16.20
CA THR A 586 10.94 -22.19 15.42
C THR A 586 11.36 -21.87 13.98
N GLN A 587 12.07 -22.80 13.36
CA GLN A 587 12.40 -22.73 11.93
C GLN A 587 11.15 -22.83 11.05
N THR A 588 10.10 -23.49 11.54
CA THR A 588 8.77 -23.51 10.91
C THR A 588 8.14 -22.13 10.91
N ASP A 589 8.23 -21.38 12.00
CA ASP A 589 7.74 -19.99 12.04
C ASP A 589 8.48 -19.12 11.03
N LEU A 590 9.80 -19.28 10.93
CA LEU A 590 10.61 -18.58 9.95
C LEU A 590 10.21 -18.95 8.51
N ALA A 591 9.90 -20.23 8.26
CA ALA A 591 9.40 -20.70 6.98
C ALA A 591 8.05 -20.06 6.62
N LEU A 592 7.13 -19.95 7.57
CA LEU A 592 5.85 -19.26 7.37
C LEU A 592 6.06 -17.79 7.00
N VAL A 593 6.94 -17.07 7.72
CA VAL A 593 7.24 -15.67 7.40
C VAL A 593 7.78 -15.54 5.98
N LYS A 594 8.78 -16.34 5.61
CA LYS A 594 9.40 -16.29 4.28
C LYS A 594 8.45 -16.75 3.16
N SER A 595 7.53 -17.66 3.46
CA SER A 595 6.52 -18.12 2.49
C SER A 595 5.58 -17.01 2.02
N THR A 596 5.48 -15.90 2.76
CA THR A 596 4.73 -14.70 2.32
C THR A 596 5.07 -14.29 0.88
N VAL A 597 6.36 -14.37 0.49
CA VAL A 597 6.82 -13.97 -0.86
C VAL A 597 6.24 -14.86 -1.97
N ILE A 598 6.02 -16.16 -1.72
CA ILE A 598 5.47 -17.10 -2.69
C ILE A 598 3.94 -17.19 -2.64
N GLU A 599 3.35 -16.75 -1.52
CA GLU A 599 1.90 -16.69 -1.30
C GLU A 599 1.20 -15.50 -1.98
N VAL A 600 1.95 -14.44 -2.26
CA VAL A 600 1.44 -13.23 -2.91
C VAL A 600 1.77 -13.19 -4.41
N VAL A 601 2.28 -14.29 -4.94
CA VAL A 601 2.49 -14.44 -6.38
C VAL A 601 1.13 -14.33 -7.09
N LYS A 602 1.06 -13.46 -8.11
CA LYS A 602 -0.11 -13.29 -8.97
C LYS A 602 -0.54 -14.64 -9.55
N LYS A 603 -1.83 -14.79 -9.87
CA LYS A 603 -2.35 -16.04 -10.44
C LYS A 603 -1.58 -16.53 -11.68
N GLU A 604 -1.17 -15.61 -12.56
CA GLU A 604 -0.38 -15.91 -13.76
C GLU A 604 1.14 -15.80 -13.57
N GLY A 605 1.57 -15.39 -12.37
CA GLY A 605 2.97 -15.22 -11.98
C GLY A 605 3.67 -16.54 -11.66
N THR A 606 4.88 -16.44 -11.12
CA THR A 606 5.76 -17.59 -10.86
C THR A 606 6.37 -17.59 -9.45
N ALA A 607 6.23 -18.69 -8.73
CA ALA A 607 6.99 -18.99 -7.52
C ALA A 607 8.25 -19.80 -7.88
N VAL A 608 9.41 -19.35 -7.40
CA VAL A 608 10.71 -20.01 -7.58
C VAL A 608 11.18 -20.58 -6.25
N LEU A 609 11.37 -21.90 -6.18
CA LEU A 609 11.68 -22.61 -4.95
C LEU A 609 12.95 -23.44 -5.07
N ASN A 610 13.76 -23.47 -4.02
CA ASN A 610 14.92 -24.34 -3.92
C ASN A 610 14.50 -25.77 -3.54
N ALA A 611 14.68 -26.72 -4.45
CA ALA A 611 14.37 -28.12 -4.19
C ALA A 611 15.45 -28.83 -3.35
N ASP A 612 16.62 -28.22 -3.15
CA ASP A 612 17.69 -28.77 -2.29
C ASP A 612 17.47 -28.47 -0.79
N ASP A 613 16.53 -27.57 -0.46
CA ASP A 613 16.20 -27.21 0.92
C ASP A 613 14.83 -27.81 1.32
N PRO A 614 14.81 -28.86 2.17
CA PRO A 614 13.57 -29.49 2.62
C PRO A 614 12.60 -28.53 3.32
N ILE A 615 13.10 -27.49 3.98
CA ILE A 615 12.26 -26.54 4.73
C ILE A 615 11.59 -25.57 3.76
N THR A 616 12.31 -25.15 2.72
CA THR A 616 11.72 -24.42 1.59
C THR A 616 10.61 -25.24 0.93
N MET A 617 10.83 -26.54 0.76
CA MET A 617 9.82 -27.43 0.20
C MET A 617 8.64 -27.71 1.15
N SER A 618 8.82 -27.60 2.47
CA SER A 618 7.72 -27.78 3.44
C SER A 618 6.60 -26.73 3.31
N VAL A 619 6.89 -25.58 2.70
CA VAL A 619 5.92 -24.51 2.42
C VAL A 619 5.54 -24.42 0.94
N ALA A 620 5.95 -25.38 0.10
CA ALA A 620 5.68 -25.36 -1.34
C ALA A 620 4.18 -25.35 -1.68
N GLU A 621 3.33 -26.02 -0.89
CA GLU A 621 1.87 -26.03 -1.07
C GLU A 621 1.21 -24.67 -0.87
N ARG A 622 1.91 -23.73 -0.21
CA ARG A 622 1.44 -22.35 -0.02
C ARG A 622 1.71 -21.48 -1.25
N ALA A 623 2.60 -21.92 -2.15
CA ALA A 623 2.95 -21.19 -3.36
C ALA A 623 1.73 -20.99 -4.27
N ARG A 624 1.65 -19.81 -4.90
CA ARG A 624 0.67 -19.51 -5.94
C ARG A 624 1.34 -19.35 -7.29
N GLY A 625 0.52 -19.37 -8.34
CA GLY A 625 0.99 -19.27 -9.72
C GLY A 625 1.72 -20.52 -10.18
N LYS A 626 2.54 -20.37 -11.21
CA LYS A 626 3.38 -21.44 -11.73
C LYS A 626 4.56 -21.67 -10.79
N ILE A 627 5.00 -22.92 -10.63
CA ILE A 627 6.18 -23.23 -9.81
C ILE A 627 7.35 -23.57 -10.72
N ILE A 628 8.49 -22.91 -10.49
CA ILE A 628 9.80 -23.31 -11.03
C ILE A 628 10.65 -23.79 -9.87
N LEU A 629 11.15 -25.03 -9.94
CA LEU A 629 12.11 -25.54 -8.97
C LEU A 629 13.53 -25.33 -9.48
N PHE A 630 14.45 -25.02 -8.59
CA PHE A 630 15.87 -25.07 -8.91
C PHE A 630 16.64 -25.97 -7.94
N SER A 631 17.72 -26.56 -8.43
CA SER A 631 18.56 -27.47 -7.64
C SER A 631 19.91 -27.70 -8.30
N LEU A 632 20.96 -27.83 -7.49
CA LEU A 632 22.30 -28.25 -7.90
C LEU A 632 22.36 -29.74 -8.26
N ASN A 633 21.42 -30.54 -7.75
CA ASN A 633 21.37 -31.98 -7.94
C ASN A 633 20.31 -32.35 -9.00
N VAL A 634 20.77 -32.62 -10.22
CA VAL A 634 19.93 -33.08 -11.34
C VAL A 634 19.13 -34.36 -11.04
N HIS A 635 19.60 -35.18 -10.09
CA HIS A 635 18.95 -36.44 -9.68
C HIS A 635 18.01 -36.27 -8.48
N ASN A 636 17.74 -35.04 -8.04
CA ASN A 636 16.79 -34.79 -6.97
C ASN A 636 15.38 -35.29 -7.40
N PRO A 637 14.77 -36.22 -6.64
CA PRO A 637 13.50 -36.85 -7.02
C PRO A 637 12.35 -35.84 -7.17
N LEU A 638 12.40 -34.72 -6.44
CA LEU A 638 11.40 -33.65 -6.54
C LEU A 638 11.41 -32.99 -7.92
N LEU A 639 12.57 -32.90 -8.60
CA LEU A 639 12.63 -32.36 -9.95
C LEU A 639 11.95 -33.29 -10.94
N ALA A 640 12.23 -34.60 -10.86
CA ALA A 640 11.63 -35.59 -11.74
C ALA A 640 10.10 -35.62 -11.59
N GLU A 641 9.62 -35.59 -10.34
CA GLU A 641 8.19 -35.50 -10.04
C GLU A 641 7.59 -34.20 -10.63
N HIS A 642 8.23 -33.05 -10.41
CA HIS A 642 7.74 -31.77 -10.91
C HIS A 642 7.68 -31.71 -12.44
N ILE A 643 8.70 -32.21 -13.13
CA ILE A 643 8.73 -32.32 -14.60
C ILE A 643 7.59 -33.22 -15.09
N SER A 644 7.34 -34.36 -14.42
CA SER A 644 6.26 -35.29 -14.79
C SER A 644 4.87 -34.64 -14.73
N LYS A 645 4.70 -33.64 -13.85
CA LYS A 645 3.48 -32.82 -13.71
C LYS A 645 3.46 -31.62 -14.68
N GLY A 646 4.41 -31.53 -15.61
CA GLY A 646 4.54 -30.44 -16.58
C GLY A 646 5.25 -29.19 -16.03
N GLY A 647 5.84 -29.30 -14.85
CA GLY A 647 6.62 -28.24 -14.21
C GLY A 647 7.91 -27.90 -14.97
N THR A 648 8.44 -26.72 -14.68
CA THR A 648 9.75 -26.27 -15.20
C THR A 648 10.78 -26.36 -14.09
N VAL A 649 11.99 -26.80 -14.42
CA VAL A 649 13.11 -26.84 -13.48
C VAL A 649 14.36 -26.17 -14.05
N VAL A 650 15.19 -25.62 -13.18
CA VAL A 650 16.51 -25.07 -13.52
C VAL A 650 17.57 -25.82 -12.72
N THR A 651 18.48 -26.51 -13.39
CA THR A 651 19.46 -27.39 -12.73
C THR A 651 20.81 -27.41 -13.44
N VAL A 652 21.77 -28.14 -12.87
CA VAL A 652 23.11 -28.32 -13.44
C VAL A 652 23.31 -29.79 -13.79
N GLU A 653 23.70 -30.05 -15.03
CA GLU A 653 24.12 -31.37 -15.48
C GLU A 653 25.42 -31.24 -16.29
N GLN A 654 26.42 -32.09 -15.99
CA GLN A 654 27.71 -32.07 -16.69
C GLN A 654 28.36 -30.67 -16.78
N ARG A 655 28.27 -29.88 -15.70
CA ARG A 655 28.77 -28.49 -15.62
C ARG A 655 28.06 -27.49 -16.56
N ASN A 656 26.88 -27.83 -17.08
CA ASN A 656 26.02 -26.92 -17.83
C ASN A 656 24.76 -26.62 -17.05
N VAL A 657 24.33 -25.36 -17.05
CA VAL A 657 23.03 -24.96 -16.54
C VAL A 657 21.97 -25.24 -17.59
N LEU A 658 20.91 -25.94 -17.19
CA LEU A 658 19.80 -26.36 -18.04
C LEU A 658 18.49 -25.84 -17.49
N ILE A 659 17.61 -25.37 -18.39
CA ILE A 659 16.18 -25.23 -18.12
C ILE A 659 15.50 -26.47 -18.71
N ARG A 660 14.81 -27.26 -17.88
CA ARG A 660 14.08 -28.46 -18.34
C ARG A 660 12.58 -28.27 -18.23
N LYS A 661 11.86 -28.60 -19.30
CA LYS A 661 10.40 -28.54 -19.36
C LYS A 661 9.87 -29.54 -20.39
N GLN A 662 8.88 -30.35 -20.01
CA GLN A 662 8.16 -31.24 -20.95
C GLN A 662 9.08 -32.11 -21.84
N GLY A 663 10.18 -32.62 -21.28
CA GLY A 663 11.16 -33.45 -22.01
C GLY A 663 12.14 -32.68 -22.91
N LEU A 664 12.11 -31.34 -22.88
CA LEU A 664 13.11 -30.49 -23.53
C LEU A 664 14.14 -30.03 -22.50
N ASP A 665 15.41 -30.23 -22.85
CA ASP A 665 16.57 -29.72 -22.13
C ASP A 665 17.14 -28.53 -22.90
N ILE A 666 17.02 -27.35 -22.31
CA ILE A 666 17.44 -26.08 -22.94
C ILE A 666 18.72 -25.61 -22.25
N PRO A 667 19.89 -25.66 -22.91
CA PRO A 667 21.14 -25.21 -22.33
C PRO A 667 21.20 -23.68 -22.22
N VAL A 668 21.50 -23.19 -21.01
CA VAL A 668 21.65 -21.76 -20.73
C VAL A 668 23.11 -21.35 -20.93
N CYS A 669 24.04 -21.87 -20.13
CA CYS A 669 25.48 -21.60 -20.20
C CYS A 669 26.26 -22.66 -19.39
N SER A 670 27.58 -22.72 -19.57
CA SER A 670 28.44 -23.55 -18.72
C SER A 670 28.74 -22.85 -17.38
N LEU A 671 29.11 -23.61 -16.35
CA LEU A 671 29.48 -23.03 -15.05
C LEU A 671 30.71 -22.11 -15.13
N GLU A 672 31.64 -22.38 -16.05
CA GLU A 672 32.81 -21.56 -16.31
C GLU A 672 32.45 -20.16 -16.82
N GLU A 673 31.33 -20.06 -17.53
CA GLU A 673 30.81 -18.82 -18.08
C GLU A 673 30.08 -17.97 -17.04
N ILE A 674 29.82 -18.47 -15.83
CA ILE A 674 29.15 -17.75 -14.74
C ILE A 674 30.21 -17.18 -13.79
N PRO A 675 30.56 -15.88 -13.86
CA PRO A 675 31.73 -15.38 -13.15
C PRO A 675 31.62 -15.45 -11.63
N ILE A 676 30.42 -15.24 -11.06
CA ILE A 676 30.20 -15.34 -9.60
C ILE A 676 30.41 -16.76 -9.04
N SER A 677 30.42 -17.79 -9.89
CA SER A 677 30.65 -19.17 -9.47
C SER A 677 32.13 -19.50 -9.31
N PHE A 678 33.05 -18.60 -9.70
CA PHE A 678 34.50 -18.84 -9.76
C PHE A 678 34.84 -20.11 -10.55
N GLY A 679 34.35 -20.22 -11.79
CA GLY A 679 34.60 -21.40 -12.61
C GLY A 679 33.84 -22.65 -12.15
N GLY A 680 32.66 -22.47 -11.57
CA GLY A 680 31.85 -23.56 -11.02
C GLY A 680 32.41 -24.17 -9.73
N ILE A 681 33.20 -23.42 -8.96
CA ILE A 681 33.79 -23.86 -7.69
C ILE A 681 32.85 -23.56 -6.51
N VAL A 682 32.02 -22.51 -6.63
CA VAL A 682 31.24 -21.95 -5.52
C VAL A 682 29.77 -22.35 -5.62
N ASP A 683 29.41 -23.47 -5.00
CA ASP A 683 28.07 -24.07 -5.07
C ASP A 683 26.93 -23.12 -4.68
N PHE A 684 27.11 -22.31 -3.62
CA PHE A 684 26.06 -21.37 -3.21
C PHE A 684 25.83 -20.25 -4.24
N ASN A 685 26.87 -19.84 -4.98
CA ASN A 685 26.71 -18.86 -6.06
C ASN A 685 26.18 -19.50 -7.34
N ILE A 686 26.46 -20.78 -7.59
CA ILE A 686 25.77 -21.54 -8.63
C ILE A 686 24.27 -21.59 -8.29
N SER A 687 23.92 -21.94 -7.05
CA SER A 687 22.54 -21.97 -6.57
C SER A 687 21.82 -20.61 -6.72
N ASN A 688 22.47 -19.51 -6.33
CA ASN A 688 21.96 -18.16 -6.57
C ASN A 688 21.76 -17.86 -8.07
N ALA A 689 22.66 -18.32 -8.94
CA ALA A 689 22.53 -18.16 -10.38
C ALA A 689 21.35 -18.96 -10.95
N LEU A 690 21.13 -20.21 -10.49
CA LEU A 690 19.96 -21.01 -10.88
C LEU A 690 18.66 -20.32 -10.45
N ALA A 691 18.61 -19.78 -9.24
CA ALA A 691 17.46 -19.03 -8.75
C ALA A 691 17.19 -17.76 -9.58
N ALA A 692 18.23 -17.03 -9.96
CA ALA A 692 18.10 -15.86 -10.84
C ALA A 692 17.62 -16.25 -12.23
N ILE A 693 18.17 -17.31 -12.83
CA ILE A 693 17.73 -17.85 -14.13
C ILE A 693 16.26 -18.26 -14.06
N ALA A 694 15.86 -18.98 -13.01
CA ALA A 694 14.47 -19.37 -12.78
C ALA A 694 13.54 -18.15 -12.64
N ALA A 695 13.98 -17.11 -11.92
CA ALA A 695 13.21 -15.88 -11.77
C ALA A 695 13.04 -15.11 -13.09
N LEU A 696 14.12 -14.97 -13.87
CA LEU A 696 14.09 -14.31 -15.18
C LEU A 696 13.26 -15.11 -16.20
N GLN A 697 13.30 -16.44 -16.13
CA GLN A 697 12.40 -17.33 -16.88
C GLN A 697 10.94 -17.15 -16.46
N GLY A 698 10.68 -16.95 -15.16
CA GLY A 698 9.35 -16.63 -14.63
C GLY A 698 8.81 -15.28 -15.11
N LEU A 699 9.69 -14.31 -15.41
CA LEU A 699 9.36 -13.06 -16.10
C LEU A 699 9.21 -13.22 -17.62
N ASN A 700 9.39 -14.43 -18.17
CA ASN A 700 9.39 -14.72 -19.60
C ASN A 700 10.45 -13.94 -20.39
N LEU A 701 11.61 -13.68 -19.78
CA LEU A 701 12.73 -13.06 -20.47
C LEU A 701 13.30 -14.03 -21.54
N PRO A 702 13.61 -13.57 -22.76
CA PRO A 702 14.25 -14.40 -23.77
C PRO A 702 15.54 -15.07 -23.27
N LEU A 703 15.75 -16.34 -23.62
CA LEU A 703 16.90 -17.15 -23.17
C LEU A 703 18.26 -16.45 -23.39
N GLU A 704 18.45 -15.82 -24.56
CA GLU A 704 19.70 -15.13 -24.88
C GLU A 704 19.95 -13.92 -23.95
N GLN A 705 18.90 -13.23 -23.52
CA GLN A 705 19.02 -12.13 -22.56
C GLN A 705 19.34 -12.66 -21.15
N ILE A 706 18.73 -13.79 -20.76
CA ILE A 706 19.08 -14.48 -19.51
C ILE A 706 20.55 -14.89 -19.54
N ARG A 707 20.98 -15.63 -20.57
CA ARG A 707 22.36 -16.09 -20.76
C ARG A 707 23.36 -14.94 -20.64
N ASN A 708 23.21 -13.91 -21.45
CA ASN A 708 24.16 -12.79 -21.49
C ASN A 708 24.16 -11.98 -20.18
N GLY A 709 23.00 -11.84 -19.53
CA GLY A 709 22.90 -11.20 -18.22
C GLY A 709 23.69 -11.94 -17.15
N ILE A 710 23.56 -13.27 -17.08
CA ILE A 710 24.27 -14.08 -16.08
C ILE A 710 25.79 -14.09 -16.35
N MET A 711 26.21 -14.17 -17.61
CA MET A 711 27.63 -14.26 -18.00
C MET A 711 28.41 -12.96 -17.78
N THR A 712 27.73 -11.83 -17.61
CA THR A 712 28.36 -10.50 -17.48
C THR A 712 28.29 -9.92 -16.06
N PHE A 713 27.81 -10.71 -15.09
CA PHE A 713 27.79 -10.33 -13.67
C PHE A 713 29.01 -10.91 -12.95
N TYR A 714 29.92 -10.03 -12.56
CA TYR A 714 31.18 -10.35 -11.90
C TYR A 714 31.09 -10.07 -10.39
N PRO A 715 31.77 -10.86 -9.55
CA PRO A 715 31.88 -10.62 -8.11
C PRO A 715 32.88 -9.48 -7.82
N SER A 716 32.62 -8.30 -8.40
CA SER A 716 33.46 -7.11 -8.30
C SER A 716 32.92 -6.08 -7.30
N ALA A 717 33.78 -5.16 -6.86
CA ALA A 717 33.40 -4.06 -5.97
C ALA A 717 32.28 -3.16 -6.55
N ASN A 718 32.10 -3.12 -7.88
CA ASN A 718 31.07 -2.29 -8.50
C ASN A 718 29.74 -3.03 -8.64
N GLN A 719 29.77 -4.31 -9.01
CA GLN A 719 28.56 -5.08 -9.33
C GLN A 719 28.01 -5.86 -8.13
N ASN A 720 28.88 -6.37 -7.26
CA ASN A 720 28.49 -7.14 -6.08
C ASN A 720 29.38 -6.79 -4.87
N PRO A 721 29.38 -5.51 -4.43
CA PRO A 721 30.25 -5.06 -3.35
C PRO A 721 30.01 -5.87 -2.07
N GLY A 722 31.11 -6.29 -1.43
CA GLY A 722 31.12 -7.00 -0.15
C GLY A 722 30.71 -8.47 -0.21
N ARG A 723 30.55 -9.02 -1.41
CA ARG A 723 30.11 -10.39 -1.63
C ARG A 723 31.09 -11.07 -2.57
N MET A 724 31.93 -11.94 -2.01
CA MET A 724 32.94 -12.69 -2.77
C MET A 724 33.90 -11.82 -3.60
N ASN A 725 34.26 -10.61 -3.15
CA ASN A 725 35.19 -9.75 -3.87
C ASN A 725 36.64 -10.17 -3.60
N LEU A 726 37.31 -10.74 -4.60
CA LEU A 726 38.70 -11.17 -4.52
C LEU A 726 39.63 -10.13 -5.16
N PHE A 727 40.61 -9.67 -4.39
CA PHE A 727 41.66 -8.74 -4.80
C PHE A 727 43.01 -9.44 -4.78
N ASP A 728 43.76 -9.38 -5.87
CA ASP A 728 45.09 -9.99 -5.99
C ASP A 728 46.19 -8.95 -5.81
N PHE A 729 46.79 -8.90 -4.62
CA PHE A 729 47.86 -7.96 -4.26
C PHE A 729 49.24 -8.44 -4.78
N GLN A 730 49.28 -9.36 -5.75
CA GLN A 730 50.45 -10.01 -6.36
C GLN A 730 51.25 -10.92 -5.41
N THR A 731 51.39 -10.53 -4.15
CA THR A 731 52.10 -11.28 -3.11
C THR A 731 51.16 -12.11 -2.25
N TYR A 732 49.95 -11.62 -1.98
CA TYR A 732 48.88 -12.30 -1.25
C TYR A 732 47.53 -11.92 -1.87
N LYS A 733 46.45 -12.55 -1.41
CA LYS A 733 45.08 -12.24 -1.86
C LYS A 733 44.22 -11.75 -0.71
N VAL A 734 43.26 -10.89 -1.02
CA VAL A 734 42.26 -10.39 -0.07
C VAL A 734 40.88 -10.72 -0.58
N LEU A 735 40.12 -11.49 0.19
CA LEU A 735 38.72 -11.81 -0.07
C LEU A 735 37.84 -11.00 0.89
N VAL A 736 36.92 -10.22 0.35
CA VAL A 736 35.87 -9.54 1.13
C VAL A 736 34.56 -10.28 0.91
N ASP A 737 34.00 -10.83 1.98
CA ASP A 737 32.71 -11.50 1.96
C ASP A 737 31.90 -11.17 3.22
N TYR A 738 30.58 -11.33 3.16
CA TYR A 738 29.69 -11.02 4.30
C TYR A 738 29.17 -12.33 4.90
N CYS A 739 30.12 -13.10 5.41
CA CYS A 739 29.90 -14.30 6.21
C CYS A 739 29.62 -13.87 7.66
N HIS A 740 28.43 -14.17 8.17
CA HIS A 740 27.93 -13.63 9.43
C HIS A 740 27.12 -14.63 10.28
N ASN A 741 26.97 -15.87 9.79
CA ASN A 741 26.32 -16.97 10.50
C ASN A 741 27.02 -18.31 10.19
N ALA A 742 26.72 -19.35 10.97
CA ALA A 742 27.37 -20.67 10.84
C ALA A 742 27.21 -21.27 9.44
N ASP A 743 26.02 -21.19 8.84
CA ASP A 743 25.74 -21.71 7.50
C ASP A 743 26.63 -21.03 6.43
N SER A 744 26.79 -19.71 6.52
CA SER A 744 27.67 -18.96 5.61
C SER A 744 29.15 -19.31 5.79
N ALA A 745 29.59 -19.60 7.02
CA ALA A 745 30.96 -20.05 7.28
C ALA A 745 31.21 -21.45 6.69
N THR A 746 30.29 -22.39 6.91
CA THR A 746 30.36 -23.73 6.30
C THR A 746 30.41 -23.67 4.78
N ALA A 747 29.66 -22.76 4.16
CA ALA A 747 29.66 -22.57 2.70
C ALA A 747 31.03 -22.13 2.14
N LEU A 748 31.91 -21.53 2.95
CA LEU A 748 33.26 -21.13 2.54
C LEU A 748 34.29 -22.28 2.65
N GLN A 749 33.99 -23.37 3.35
CA GLN A 749 34.95 -24.44 3.67
C GLN A 749 35.58 -25.10 2.44
N GLY A 750 34.79 -25.32 1.38
CA GLY A 750 35.28 -25.91 0.12
C GLY A 750 36.05 -24.93 -0.77
N LEU A 751 35.88 -23.62 -0.52
CA LEU A 751 36.39 -22.54 -1.38
C LEU A 751 37.77 -22.04 -0.94
N LEU A 752 37.92 -21.66 0.33
CA LEU A 752 39.14 -20.99 0.79
C LEU A 752 40.43 -21.79 0.50
N PRO A 753 40.45 -23.14 0.67
CA PRO A 753 41.64 -23.93 0.33
C PRO A 753 42.03 -23.89 -1.15
N ARG A 754 41.10 -23.58 -2.06
CA ARG A 754 41.37 -23.46 -3.51
C ARG A 754 41.89 -22.08 -3.91
N LEU A 755 41.69 -21.08 -3.05
CA LEU A 755 42.12 -19.70 -3.29
C LEU A 755 43.48 -19.38 -2.64
N ALA A 756 43.78 -20.02 -1.52
CA ALA A 756 45.00 -19.80 -0.74
C ALA A 756 46.17 -20.66 -1.24
N GLN A 757 47.37 -20.09 -1.27
CA GLN A 757 48.64 -20.83 -1.46
C GLN A 757 49.44 -20.94 -0.15
N GLY A 758 49.21 -20.02 0.79
CA GLY A 758 49.78 -19.95 2.13
C GLY A 758 48.70 -20.04 3.21
N GLN A 759 48.82 -19.22 4.27
CA GLN A 759 47.89 -19.20 5.39
C GLN A 759 46.57 -18.51 5.04
N LYS A 760 45.49 -18.95 5.67
CA LYS A 760 44.15 -18.36 5.63
C LYS A 760 43.96 -17.57 6.91
N ILE A 761 43.90 -16.24 6.81
CA ILE A 761 43.80 -15.34 7.96
C ILE A 761 42.45 -14.62 7.90
N GLY A 762 41.59 -14.86 8.88
CA GLY A 762 40.25 -14.26 8.93
C GLY A 762 40.19 -13.03 9.83
N LEU A 763 39.61 -11.92 9.35
CA LEU A 763 39.14 -10.81 10.18
C LEU A 763 37.63 -10.94 10.36
N CYS A 764 37.21 -11.33 11.56
CA CYS A 764 35.85 -11.74 11.89
C CYS A 764 35.26 -10.90 13.03
N HIS A 765 33.93 -10.88 13.13
CA HIS A 765 33.21 -10.25 14.24
C HIS A 765 31.97 -11.07 14.60
N GLY A 766 31.48 -10.91 15.84
CA GLY A 766 30.16 -11.40 16.23
C GLY A 766 29.06 -10.46 15.76
N THR A 767 27.83 -10.95 15.66
CA THR A 767 26.69 -10.12 15.27
C THR A 767 25.74 -9.95 16.46
N GLY A 768 25.72 -8.76 17.06
CA GLY A 768 25.12 -8.56 18.39
C GLY A 768 23.61 -8.77 18.49
N SER A 769 22.91 -8.81 17.36
CA SER A 769 21.46 -9.12 17.31
C SER A 769 21.13 -10.62 17.38
N ARG A 770 22.13 -11.51 17.50
CA ARG A 770 21.96 -12.97 17.58
C ARG A 770 22.03 -13.42 19.04
N THR A 771 21.54 -14.63 19.33
CA THR A 771 21.69 -15.24 20.66
C THR A 771 23.14 -15.66 20.90
N ASP A 772 23.53 -15.85 22.16
CA ASP A 772 24.89 -16.28 22.52
C ASP A 772 25.25 -17.59 21.83
N GLN A 773 24.32 -18.56 21.86
CA GLN A 773 24.49 -19.86 21.24
C GLN A 773 24.73 -19.78 19.72
N GLN A 774 24.05 -18.85 19.03
CA GLN A 774 24.26 -18.63 17.59
C GLN A 774 25.63 -18.02 17.29
N ILE A 775 26.11 -17.09 18.13
CA ILE A 775 27.43 -16.48 17.97
C ILE A 775 28.55 -17.50 18.25
N ILE A 776 28.38 -18.34 19.27
CA ILE A 776 29.31 -19.45 19.58
C ILE A 776 29.32 -20.48 18.44
N ALA A 777 28.15 -20.86 17.93
CA ALA A 777 28.06 -21.78 16.79
C ALA A 777 28.74 -21.21 15.53
N TYR A 778 28.63 -19.90 15.29
CA TYR A 778 29.35 -19.22 14.23
C TYR A 778 30.87 -19.31 14.43
N GLY A 779 31.38 -18.99 15.62
CA GLY A 779 32.82 -19.16 15.93
C GLY A 779 33.30 -20.59 15.69
N LYS A 780 32.53 -21.59 16.11
CA LYS A 780 32.83 -23.01 15.88
C LYS A 780 32.92 -23.37 14.40
N ALA A 781 32.04 -22.80 13.57
CA ALA A 781 32.04 -23.01 12.12
C ALA A 781 33.20 -22.30 11.41
N LEU A 782 33.75 -21.22 11.98
CA LEU A 782 34.92 -20.52 11.44
C LEU A 782 36.24 -21.26 11.71
N ALA A 783 36.35 -22.01 12.81
CA ALA A 783 37.59 -22.67 13.23
C ALA A 783 38.27 -23.53 12.12
N PRO A 784 37.56 -24.38 11.36
CA PRO A 784 38.20 -25.17 10.29
C PRO A 784 38.57 -24.36 9.05
N LEU A 785 38.16 -23.09 8.94
CA LEU A 785 38.37 -22.26 7.75
C LEU A 785 39.72 -21.53 7.75
N TYR A 786 40.23 -21.23 8.94
CA TYR A 786 41.33 -20.29 9.12
C TYR A 786 42.47 -20.93 9.89
N ASP A 787 43.69 -20.56 9.52
CA ASP A 787 44.89 -20.93 10.29
C ASP A 787 45.11 -19.92 11.42
N ARG A 788 44.59 -18.68 11.28
CA ARG A 788 44.60 -17.61 12.29
C ARG A 788 43.36 -16.73 12.15
N VAL A 789 42.83 -16.24 13.28
CA VAL A 789 41.65 -15.36 13.30
C VAL A 789 41.91 -14.12 14.14
N ILE A 790 41.68 -12.96 13.54
CA ILE A 790 41.63 -11.66 14.18
C ILE A 790 40.14 -11.33 14.41
N LEU A 791 39.78 -11.04 15.65
CA LEU A 791 38.44 -10.72 16.07
C LEU A 791 38.34 -9.25 16.44
N THR A 792 37.25 -8.63 16.05
CA THR A 792 36.94 -7.24 16.42
C THR A 792 35.44 -7.05 16.56
N ASP A 793 35.01 -6.01 17.27
CA ASP A 793 33.59 -5.78 17.56
C ASP A 793 32.95 -4.81 16.56
N PHE A 794 32.84 -5.23 15.30
CA PHE A 794 32.26 -4.37 14.27
C PHE A 794 30.74 -4.17 14.45
N ASP A 795 30.01 -5.09 15.09
CA ASP A 795 28.55 -5.03 15.22
C ASP A 795 28.02 -5.41 16.63
N PRO A 796 28.36 -4.64 17.70
CA PRO A 796 27.90 -4.94 19.06
C PRO A 796 26.38 -4.78 19.23
N ARG A 797 25.74 -3.94 18.40
CA ARG A 797 24.31 -3.58 18.50
C ARG A 797 23.96 -3.05 19.89
N GLN A 798 23.15 -3.79 20.65
CA GLN A 798 22.72 -3.44 22.00
C GLN A 798 23.55 -4.14 23.08
N ARG A 799 24.54 -4.96 22.70
CA ARG A 799 25.42 -5.66 23.63
C ARG A 799 26.57 -4.77 24.07
N PRO A 800 27.17 -5.03 25.25
CA PRO A 800 28.42 -4.39 25.65
C PRO A 800 29.53 -4.63 24.61
N GLU A 801 30.33 -3.60 24.34
CA GLU A 801 31.49 -3.69 23.47
C GLU A 801 32.50 -4.72 24.02
N GLY A 802 33.05 -5.55 23.13
CA GLY A 802 33.92 -6.66 23.45
C GLY A 802 33.19 -7.97 23.75
N GLN A 803 31.87 -7.95 24.00
CA GLN A 803 31.14 -9.19 24.29
C GLN A 803 31.03 -10.09 23.04
N THR A 804 30.76 -9.52 21.87
CA THR A 804 30.54 -10.34 20.66
C THR A 804 31.82 -11.05 20.18
N PRO A 805 33.02 -10.41 20.17
CA PRO A 805 34.27 -11.11 19.90
C PRO A 805 34.57 -12.25 20.88
N GLU A 806 34.32 -12.06 22.17
CA GLU A 806 34.57 -13.12 23.16
C GLU A 806 33.71 -14.37 22.94
N LEU A 807 32.43 -14.18 22.58
CA LEU A 807 31.55 -15.30 22.24
C LEU A 807 32.00 -16.02 20.96
N VAL A 808 32.51 -15.28 19.97
CA VAL A 808 33.12 -15.90 18.77
C VAL A 808 34.40 -16.65 19.13
N ARG A 809 35.24 -16.08 20.01
CA ARG A 809 36.45 -16.72 20.53
C ARG A 809 36.15 -18.04 21.22
N GLU A 810 35.14 -18.08 22.09
CA GLU A 810 34.67 -19.31 22.72
C GLU A 810 34.31 -20.38 21.67
N GLY A 811 33.55 -19.99 20.63
CA GLY A 811 33.23 -20.86 19.51
C GLY A 811 34.46 -21.38 18.77
N LEU A 812 35.44 -20.53 18.48
CA LEU A 812 36.68 -20.90 17.78
C LEU A 812 37.49 -21.95 18.57
N LEU A 813 37.61 -21.77 19.89
CA LEU A 813 38.27 -22.71 20.78
C LEU A 813 37.53 -24.06 20.80
N LEU A 814 36.20 -24.06 20.88
CA LEU A 814 35.37 -25.26 20.78
C LEU A 814 35.47 -25.94 19.41
N GLY A 815 35.78 -25.18 18.36
CA GLY A 815 36.03 -25.67 17.01
C GLY A 815 37.44 -26.21 16.79
N GLY A 816 38.33 -26.12 17.79
CA GLY A 816 39.68 -26.70 17.77
C GLY A 816 40.80 -25.74 17.33
N LEU A 817 40.52 -24.43 17.21
CA LEU A 817 41.56 -23.44 16.96
C LEU A 817 42.31 -23.13 18.26
N ALA A 818 43.65 -23.09 18.24
CA ALA A 818 44.43 -22.83 19.46
C ALA A 818 44.34 -21.36 19.88
N GLU A 819 44.42 -21.09 21.18
CA GLU A 819 44.41 -19.72 21.74
C GLU A 819 45.47 -18.81 21.09
N THR A 820 46.65 -19.35 20.77
CA THR A 820 47.74 -18.61 20.12
C THR A 820 47.46 -18.21 18.68
N GLN A 821 46.40 -18.75 18.08
CA GLN A 821 45.94 -18.45 16.72
C GLN A 821 44.79 -17.43 16.70
N ILE A 822 44.34 -16.96 17.87
CA ILE A 822 43.23 -16.02 18.02
C ILE A 822 43.75 -14.71 18.60
N GLU A 823 43.38 -13.60 17.98
CA GLU A 823 43.73 -12.25 18.44
C GLU A 823 42.47 -11.39 18.51
N ILE A 824 42.24 -10.66 19.60
CA ILE A 824 41.13 -9.69 19.71
C ILE A 824 41.73 -8.29 19.66
N VAL A 825 41.27 -7.47 18.73
CA VAL A 825 41.82 -6.13 18.47
C VAL A 825 40.72 -5.06 18.40
N PRO A 826 41.02 -3.81 18.79
CA PRO A 826 40.09 -2.70 18.62
C PRO A 826 39.73 -2.48 17.15
N VAL A 827 38.50 -2.02 16.90
CA VAL A 827 37.94 -1.76 15.56
C VAL A 827 38.86 -0.88 14.70
N ALA A 828 39.48 0.13 15.31
CA ALA A 828 40.37 1.08 14.62
C ALA A 828 41.68 0.44 14.12
N GLU A 829 42.13 -0.66 14.75
CA GLU A 829 43.41 -1.31 14.45
C GLU A 829 43.24 -2.56 13.58
N ALA A 830 42.02 -3.12 13.51
CA ALA A 830 41.73 -4.42 12.94
C ALA A 830 42.28 -4.65 11.52
N LEU A 831 42.03 -3.72 10.59
CA LEU A 831 42.55 -3.83 9.22
C LEU A 831 44.06 -3.68 9.17
N ASN A 832 44.63 -2.75 9.94
CA ASN A 832 46.07 -2.52 9.96
C ASN A 832 46.81 -3.77 10.48
N GLN A 833 46.30 -4.39 11.54
CA GLN A 833 46.84 -5.63 12.10
C GLN A 833 46.74 -6.78 11.09
N LEU A 834 45.61 -6.95 10.42
CA LEU A 834 45.45 -7.98 9.38
C LEU A 834 46.50 -7.84 8.26
N PHE A 835 46.67 -6.63 7.70
CA PHE A 835 47.62 -6.39 6.62
C PHE A 835 49.08 -6.50 7.08
N ALA A 836 49.40 -6.11 8.32
CA ALA A 836 50.76 -6.22 8.87
C ALA A 836 51.23 -7.67 9.01
N GLN A 837 50.31 -8.62 9.12
CA GLN A 837 50.59 -10.04 9.31
C GLN A 837 50.62 -10.84 7.99
N ALA A 838 50.29 -10.21 6.86
CA ALA A 838 50.20 -10.88 5.57
C ALA A 838 51.57 -11.33 5.03
N GLN A 839 51.69 -12.60 4.67
CA GLN A 839 52.87 -13.17 4.03
C GLN A 839 52.61 -13.57 2.58
N LYS A 840 53.68 -13.89 1.85
CA LYS A 840 53.59 -14.32 0.46
C LYS A 840 52.77 -15.62 0.35
N GLY A 841 51.73 -15.59 -0.49
CA GLY A 841 50.83 -16.71 -0.77
C GLY A 841 49.58 -16.72 0.11
N ASP A 842 49.51 -15.89 1.15
CA ASP A 842 48.40 -15.88 2.09
C ASP A 842 47.08 -15.42 1.44
N LEU A 843 45.98 -15.84 2.06
CA LEU A 843 44.63 -15.38 1.79
C LEU A 843 44.08 -14.70 3.04
N LEU A 844 43.90 -13.39 2.95
CA LEU A 844 43.22 -12.60 3.98
C LEU A 844 41.72 -12.60 3.67
N VAL A 845 40.87 -12.96 4.63
CA VAL A 845 39.41 -12.94 4.47
C VAL A 845 38.82 -11.94 5.44
N ILE A 846 38.11 -10.94 4.92
CA ILE A 846 37.55 -9.85 5.71
C ILE A 846 36.03 -9.95 5.70
N ASN A 847 35.45 -10.07 6.90
CA ASN A 847 34.01 -10.00 7.13
C ASN A 847 33.63 -8.60 7.62
N PRO A 848 33.08 -7.72 6.76
CA PRO A 848 32.78 -6.35 7.13
C PRO A 848 31.39 -6.22 7.77
N ASN A 849 31.22 -5.37 8.79
CA ASN A 849 29.88 -4.88 9.17
C ASN A 849 29.45 -3.74 8.24
N LYS A 850 30.25 -2.67 8.19
CA LYS A 850 30.05 -1.53 7.28
C LYS A 850 30.96 -1.65 6.08
N LEU A 851 30.35 -1.73 4.90
CA LEU A 851 31.06 -2.07 3.69
C LEU A 851 31.93 -0.92 3.14
N GLU A 852 31.38 0.29 3.03
CA GLU A 852 32.06 1.43 2.42
C GLU A 852 33.41 1.78 3.06
N PRO A 853 33.54 1.89 4.40
CA PRO A 853 34.82 2.23 5.02
C PRO A 853 35.89 1.17 4.77
N ILE A 854 35.52 -0.11 4.88
CA ILE A 854 36.43 -1.24 4.72
C ILE A 854 36.87 -1.34 3.25
N MET A 855 35.93 -1.28 2.31
CA MET A 855 36.23 -1.32 0.88
C MET A 855 37.10 -0.15 0.46
N SER A 856 36.86 1.06 0.98
CA SER A 856 37.68 2.23 0.68
C SER A 856 39.14 2.04 1.11
N GLN A 857 39.36 1.50 2.31
CA GLN A 857 40.72 1.21 2.80
C GLN A 857 41.41 0.11 2.01
N ILE A 858 40.69 -0.96 1.65
CA ILE A 858 41.23 -2.06 0.83
C ILE A 858 41.60 -1.54 -0.56
N MET A 859 40.72 -0.77 -1.20
CA MET A 859 40.97 -0.22 -2.53
C MET A 859 42.13 0.77 -2.53
N GLU A 860 42.28 1.58 -1.49
CA GLU A 860 43.41 2.49 -1.36
C GLU A 860 44.74 1.72 -1.24
N ARG A 861 44.79 0.71 -0.36
CA ARG A 861 45.97 -0.17 -0.23
C ARG A 861 46.26 -0.94 -1.51
N TYR A 862 45.22 -1.43 -2.18
CA TYR A 862 45.35 -2.14 -3.45
C TYR A 862 45.97 -1.25 -4.53
N ARG A 863 45.54 0.02 -4.62
CA ARG A 863 46.15 1.00 -5.54
C ARG A 863 47.62 1.25 -5.21
N GLN A 864 47.97 1.42 -3.93
CA GLN A 864 49.36 1.65 -3.51
C GLN A 864 50.27 0.49 -3.94
N VAL A 865 49.84 -0.75 -3.67
CA VAL A 865 50.61 -1.96 -4.01
C VAL A 865 50.73 -2.18 -5.52
N ILE A 866 49.64 -1.97 -6.28
CA ILE A 866 49.65 -2.17 -7.74
C ILE A 866 50.33 -1.03 -8.49
N ALA A 867 50.20 0.21 -8.02
CA ALA A 867 50.83 1.38 -8.65
C ALA A 867 52.32 1.53 -8.31
N GLY A 868 52.84 0.75 -7.34
CA GLY A 868 54.24 0.81 -6.92
C GLY A 868 54.61 2.12 -6.21
N ILE A 869 53.64 2.77 -5.54
CA ILE A 869 53.84 3.99 -4.73
C ILE A 869 54.17 3.60 -3.29
#